data_AF-A0AAD7U505-F1
#
_entry.id   AF-A0AAD7U505-F1
#
_cell.length_a   1.000
_cell.length_b   1.000
_cell.length_c   1.000
_cell.angle_alpha   90.00
_cell.angle_beta   90.00
_cell.angle_gamma   90.00
#
_symmetry.space_group_name_H-M   'P 1'
#
loop_
_entity.id
_entity.type
_entity.pdbx_description
1 polymer ?
#
loop_
_entity_poly.entity_id
_entity_poly.type
_entity_poly.pdbx_seq_one_letter_code
_entity_poly.pdbx_strand_id
1 'polypeptide(L)'
;MAAIRAPAETLWKSLNLSTELLSRLHLSEQPDPAVNSSFRIGTAAQTVIGLSGLAAAEFHRLRTGTEQDVSVHVRHAVLECKSEAYYSAEGESGEKFALFDTLAGVYPTKDNSYVRIHTNFPHHKQGILDILGCKPTRESIAEAMLHWNAVEFETEAASRKMVATALRSFDEWDAHPQGQALANTPPVSLVKIGEAPNRRVQPDATRPLEGIRVLDLTRVLAGPVCGRTLAGHGADVLLVTSPKLPALPNLDIDTSRGKRTTQLDLTDPTDRETFSTLVDGADVFLQAYRPGGLAEKGFGVDDVAKRRPGIVYASLCAYGWEGPWRERRGFDSLVQTATGFNVAEAEAYAAYTGDTDAPRPLPPKPLPLQALDHVAGYMLAFGIQAALCKTITASYQSIYTDNTYLTTGRFAGGGILGNPVVAFERGPPLPPRSMDDPEVSQYAVKVKQTQGSRGGTKLKTMTALAHAAKLSATPAKEGEAPMRLDAHLPDSAWITRAPPNHCAYRIWRTCDSTSLPPSLSHLNANMRPSAVRLLNILVPVKRTVDYAVKIRVNPDQKGVDLNVKHSMNPFDEIAVEEAVRLREKLKDEVKSIKVVTIGPPKAAETLRTALAMGADSGIHIEVPDSAPAPEPLGVAKALRAVIQREKDGVDLVIMGKQAIDDDAGQTGQMLAGLMDWAQATFASKLVVDPKAKEAQVTREIDGGLEELKCRLPLVVTTDLRLNEPRYASLPNIMKAKKKPIQKLTPAELEVDLAPILETVKVSEPPKRVGGGKVENVDQLIAKLKEAGITPVKS
;
A
#
# COMPACT_ATOMS: atom_id res chain seq x y z
N MET A 1 15.47 8.87 40.85
CA MET A 1 14.30 8.04 40.46
C MET A 1 12.95 8.79 40.39
N ALA A 2 12.25 9.12 41.48
CA ALA A 2 10.82 9.55 41.44
C ALA A 2 10.48 10.64 40.38
N ALA A 3 11.23 11.75 40.34
CA ALA A 3 11.00 12.83 39.38
C ALA A 3 11.16 12.44 37.89
N ILE A 4 11.92 11.37 37.60
CA ILE A 4 12.15 10.84 36.24
C ILE A 4 10.98 9.97 35.79
N ARG A 5 10.38 9.20 36.71
CA ARG A 5 9.18 8.39 36.43
C ARG A 5 7.89 9.22 36.43
N ALA A 6 7.82 10.37 37.11
CA ALA A 6 6.60 11.16 37.26
C ALA A 6 5.79 11.43 35.96
N PRO A 7 6.39 11.74 34.78
CA PRO A 7 5.64 11.86 33.52
C PRO A 7 5.01 10.52 33.09
N ALA A 8 5.75 9.42 33.22
CA ALA A 8 5.27 8.07 32.92
C ALA A 8 4.15 7.64 33.89
N GLU A 9 4.31 7.90 35.19
CA GLU A 9 3.29 7.62 36.19
C GLU A 9 1.99 8.40 35.91
N THR A 10 2.10 9.67 35.51
CA THR A 10 0.94 10.53 35.23
C THR A 10 0.13 10.00 34.06
N LEU A 11 0.79 9.66 32.95
CA LEU A 11 0.15 9.05 31.77
C LEU A 11 -0.49 7.70 32.10
N TRP A 12 0.24 6.82 32.81
CA TRP A 12 -0.26 5.49 33.18
C TRP A 12 -1.47 5.54 34.13
N LYS A 13 -1.44 6.47 35.10
CA LYS A 13 -2.57 6.72 36.02
C LYS A 13 -3.76 7.34 35.28
N SER A 14 -3.53 8.25 34.32
CA SER A 14 -4.62 8.88 33.53
C SER A 14 -5.46 7.87 32.73
N LEU A 15 -4.87 6.74 32.32
CA LEU A 15 -5.58 5.65 31.65
C LEU A 15 -6.16 4.60 32.63
N ASN A 16 -6.12 4.85 33.94
CA ASN A 16 -6.58 3.93 35.00
C ASN A 16 -6.01 2.51 34.83
N LEU A 17 -4.67 2.39 34.87
CA LEU A 17 -3.91 1.13 34.79
C LEU A 17 -3.23 0.83 36.14
N SER A 18 -2.98 -0.44 36.49
CA SER A 18 -2.34 -0.78 37.79
C SER A 18 -0.93 -0.19 37.88
N THR A 19 -0.68 0.58 38.92
CA THR A 19 0.62 1.25 39.14
C THR A 19 1.74 0.30 39.54
N GLU A 20 1.44 -0.95 39.92
CA GLU A 20 2.43 -1.97 40.31
C GLU A 20 3.48 -2.19 39.21
N LEU A 21 3.04 -2.18 37.96
CA LEU A 21 3.86 -2.42 36.76
C LEU A 21 4.88 -1.30 36.50
N LEU A 22 4.65 -0.09 37.02
CA LEU A 22 5.60 1.03 36.88
C LEU A 22 6.92 0.78 37.63
N SER A 23 6.95 -0.18 38.56
CA SER A 23 8.19 -0.68 39.17
C SER A 23 9.13 -1.31 38.13
N ARG A 24 8.57 -1.98 37.12
CA ARG A 24 9.24 -2.73 36.04
C ARG A 24 9.67 -1.88 34.84
N LEU A 25 9.48 -0.56 34.91
CA LEU A 25 9.84 0.40 33.85
C LEU A 25 11.14 1.14 34.17
N HIS A 26 12.22 0.76 33.50
CA HIS A 26 13.59 1.21 33.76
C HIS A 26 14.02 2.26 32.73
N LEU A 27 13.81 3.52 33.09
CA LEU A 27 14.17 4.69 32.28
C LEU A 27 15.56 5.22 32.66
N SER A 28 16.19 5.94 31.72
CA SER A 28 17.51 6.54 31.96
C SER A 28 17.41 7.69 32.97
N GLU A 29 18.31 7.73 33.96
CA GLU A 29 18.19 8.65 35.10
C GLU A 29 18.46 10.13 34.79
N GLN A 30 19.27 10.40 33.77
CA GLN A 30 19.56 11.75 33.29
C GLN A 30 19.07 11.87 31.83
N PRO A 31 17.75 12.05 31.61
CA PRO A 31 17.18 12.00 30.28
C PRO A 31 17.38 13.27 29.45
N ASP A 32 17.68 14.41 30.08
CA ASP A 32 17.84 15.68 29.37
C ASP A 32 19.07 16.44 29.88
N PRO A 33 19.83 17.10 28.99
CA PRO A 33 19.59 17.21 27.55
C PRO A 33 20.14 16.00 26.77
N ALA A 34 19.28 15.18 26.16
CA ALA A 34 19.69 14.09 25.26
C ALA A 34 19.80 14.54 23.79
N VAL A 35 19.50 15.81 23.51
CA VAL A 35 19.67 16.49 22.21
C VAL A 35 19.85 18.00 22.46
N ASN A 36 20.43 18.72 21.49
CA ASN A 36 20.60 20.18 21.51
C ASN A 36 19.29 20.95 21.29
N SER A 37 18.39 20.91 22.27
CA SER A 37 17.09 21.63 22.28
C SER A 37 16.78 22.18 23.66
N SER A 38 16.04 23.28 23.74
CA SER A 38 15.55 23.82 25.02
C SER A 38 14.42 23.00 25.64
N PHE A 39 13.86 22.02 24.92
CA PHE A 39 12.79 21.16 25.39
C PHE A 39 13.30 19.81 25.91
N ARG A 40 12.60 19.22 26.89
CA ARG A 40 12.89 17.89 27.47
C ARG A 40 12.51 16.72 26.54
N ILE A 41 13.04 16.74 25.33
CA ILE A 41 12.76 15.76 24.27
C ILE A 41 13.20 14.35 24.71
N GLY A 42 14.28 14.21 25.48
CA GLY A 42 14.73 12.92 25.99
C GLY A 42 13.75 12.31 26.98
N THR A 43 13.25 13.10 27.94
CA THR A 43 12.17 12.67 28.86
C THR A 43 10.93 12.27 28.06
N ALA A 44 10.50 13.07 27.09
CA ALA A 44 9.32 12.80 26.29
C ALA A 44 9.45 11.48 25.51
N ALA A 45 10.53 11.32 24.73
CA ALA A 45 10.80 10.16 23.90
C ALA A 45 10.91 8.86 24.71
N GLN A 46 11.74 8.83 25.77
CA GLN A 46 11.89 7.60 26.57
C GLN A 46 10.60 7.21 27.29
N THR A 47 9.78 8.20 27.69
CA THR A 47 8.53 7.96 28.41
C THR A 47 7.52 7.26 27.51
N VAL A 48 7.23 7.78 26.32
CA VAL A 48 6.20 7.17 25.45
C VAL A 48 6.60 5.82 24.88
N ILE A 49 7.89 5.65 24.52
CA ILE A 49 8.44 4.36 24.08
C ILE A 49 8.38 3.35 25.24
N GLY A 50 8.74 3.77 26.45
CA GLY A 50 8.70 2.95 27.67
C GLY A 50 7.29 2.54 28.08
N LEU A 51 6.32 3.45 28.02
CA LEU A 51 4.91 3.17 28.32
C LEU A 51 4.28 2.22 27.28
N SER A 52 4.61 2.38 26.00
CA SER A 52 4.20 1.43 24.95
C SER A 52 4.77 0.03 25.20
N GLY A 53 6.07 -0.06 25.53
CA GLY A 53 6.69 -1.32 25.92
C GLY A 53 6.05 -1.94 27.16
N LEU A 54 5.68 -1.12 28.16
CA LEU A 54 5.06 -1.57 29.41
C LEU A 54 3.60 -1.99 29.22
N ALA A 55 2.82 -1.32 28.35
CA ALA A 55 1.46 -1.73 28.03
C ALA A 55 1.44 -2.99 27.15
N ALA A 56 2.44 -3.19 26.28
CA ALA A 56 2.68 -4.47 25.64
C ALA A 56 3.02 -5.57 26.67
N ALA A 57 3.93 -5.30 27.61
CA ALA A 57 4.28 -6.24 28.67
C ALA A 57 3.07 -6.62 29.54
N GLU A 58 2.19 -5.66 29.87
CA GLU A 58 0.93 -5.92 30.59
C GLU A 58 -0.05 -6.76 29.76
N PHE A 59 -0.24 -6.43 28.47
CA PHE A 59 -1.09 -7.26 27.60
C PHE A 59 -0.57 -8.71 27.50
N HIS A 60 0.75 -8.91 27.56
CA HIS A 60 1.36 -10.23 27.65
C HIS A 60 1.12 -10.90 29.01
N ARG A 61 1.32 -10.20 30.13
CA ARG A 61 1.05 -10.73 31.48
C ARG A 61 -0.41 -11.14 31.66
N LEU A 62 -1.36 -10.35 31.15
CA LEU A 62 -2.81 -10.62 31.21
C LEU A 62 -3.25 -11.86 30.41
N ARG A 63 -2.42 -12.36 29.48
CA ARG A 63 -2.72 -13.55 28.68
C ARG A 63 -1.91 -14.79 29.05
N THR A 64 -0.65 -14.65 29.46
CA THR A 64 0.26 -15.77 29.77
C THR A 64 0.57 -15.92 31.26
N GLY A 65 0.34 -14.89 32.08
CA GLY A 65 0.85 -14.78 33.45
C GLY A 65 2.32 -14.35 33.54
N THR A 66 3.07 -14.31 32.42
CA THR A 66 4.50 -13.98 32.41
C THR A 66 4.73 -12.50 32.63
N GLU A 67 5.38 -12.16 33.74
CA GLU A 67 5.90 -10.82 34.00
C GLU A 67 7.23 -10.57 33.30
N GLN A 68 7.52 -9.31 32.96
CA GLN A 68 8.79 -8.91 32.36
C GLN A 68 9.08 -7.43 32.62
N ASP A 69 10.35 -7.09 32.52
CA ASP A 69 10.87 -5.73 32.70
C ASP A 69 11.04 -5.03 31.35
N VAL A 70 10.89 -3.71 31.35
CA VAL A 70 10.99 -2.85 30.17
C VAL A 70 12.03 -1.78 30.43
N SER A 71 13.11 -1.76 29.66
CA SER A 71 14.14 -0.71 29.75
C SER A 71 14.22 0.14 28.48
N VAL A 72 14.54 1.42 28.65
CA VAL A 72 14.72 2.38 27.54
C VAL A 72 15.98 3.22 27.77
N HIS A 73 16.91 3.18 26.81
CA HIS A 73 18.05 4.08 26.80
C HIS A 73 17.67 5.40 26.11
N VAL A 74 17.81 6.54 26.79
CA VAL A 74 17.25 7.82 26.32
C VAL A 74 17.84 8.30 25.01
N ARG A 75 19.16 8.15 24.80
CA ARG A 75 19.78 8.58 23.53
C ARG A 75 19.33 7.69 22.37
N HIS A 76 19.07 6.41 22.61
CA HIS A 76 18.46 5.54 21.61
C HIS A 76 17.01 5.96 21.29
N ALA A 77 16.20 6.28 22.32
CA ALA A 77 14.84 6.79 22.12
C ALA A 77 14.80 8.10 21.31
N VAL A 78 15.75 9.01 21.53
CA VAL A 78 15.91 10.26 20.76
C VAL A 78 16.29 9.99 19.29
N LEU A 79 17.17 9.02 19.02
CA LEU A 79 17.52 8.61 17.66
C LEU A 79 16.34 7.92 16.95
N GLU A 80 15.58 7.08 17.65
CA GLU A 80 14.39 6.41 17.09
C GLU A 80 13.29 7.43 16.74
N CYS A 81 13.18 8.53 17.49
CA CYS A 81 12.31 9.68 17.18
C CYS A 81 12.79 10.52 15.97
N LYS A 82 13.70 9.98 15.16
CA LYS A 82 14.14 10.50 13.86
C LYS A 82 14.51 9.35 12.90
N SER A 83 13.90 8.18 13.05
CA SER A 83 14.24 6.98 12.28
C SER A 83 14.14 7.16 10.76
N GLU A 84 13.33 8.12 10.27
CA GLU A 84 13.23 8.45 8.85
C GLU A 84 14.52 9.04 8.25
N ALA A 85 15.47 9.46 9.10
CA ALA A 85 16.81 9.89 8.71
C ALA A 85 17.87 8.77 8.82
N TYR A 86 17.53 7.64 9.45
CA TYR A 86 18.45 6.57 9.86
C TYR A 86 17.98 5.21 9.34
N TYR A 87 18.03 5.05 8.01
CA TYR A 87 17.90 3.77 7.31
C TYR A 87 18.67 3.75 5.96
N SER A 88 19.00 2.55 5.47
CA SER A 88 19.61 2.29 4.15
C SER A 88 19.11 0.98 3.52
N ALA A 89 18.73 0.99 2.23
CA ALA A 89 18.22 -0.19 1.51
C ALA A 89 18.56 -0.13 0.00
N GLU A 90 19.29 -1.14 -0.54
CA GLU A 90 19.85 -1.23 -1.92
C GLU A 90 19.53 -0.04 -2.87
N GLY A 91 20.28 1.05 -2.77
CA GLY A 91 20.18 2.24 -3.65
C GLY A 91 19.52 3.48 -3.02
N GLU A 92 18.67 3.30 -2.02
CA GLU A 92 17.92 4.36 -1.35
C GLU A 92 18.33 4.47 0.13
N SER A 93 18.62 5.68 0.60
CA SER A 93 19.01 5.95 1.98
C SER A 93 18.37 7.26 2.47
N GLY A 94 17.95 7.30 3.75
CA GLY A 94 17.30 8.48 4.35
C GLY A 94 18.22 9.73 4.38
N GLU A 95 19.52 9.51 4.21
CA GLU A 95 20.58 10.48 3.99
C GLU A 95 20.26 11.46 2.85
N LYS A 96 19.75 10.92 1.73
CA LYS A 96 19.48 11.68 0.49
C LYS A 96 18.05 12.20 0.38
N PHE A 97 17.16 11.85 1.32
CA PHE A 97 15.76 12.21 1.28
C PHE A 97 15.49 13.57 1.93
N ALA A 98 15.11 14.57 1.13
CA ALA A 98 14.54 15.81 1.64
C ALA A 98 13.12 15.57 2.16
N LEU A 99 12.95 15.65 3.49
CA LEU A 99 11.65 15.48 4.17
C LEU A 99 10.65 16.59 3.82
N PHE A 100 11.12 17.71 3.29
CA PHE A 100 10.33 18.89 2.95
C PHE A 100 10.50 19.28 1.48
N ASP A 101 9.41 19.73 0.86
CA ASP A 101 9.45 20.39 -0.45
C ASP A 101 10.25 21.71 -0.36
N THR A 102 10.88 22.13 -1.46
CA THR A 102 11.78 23.30 -1.48
C THR A 102 11.08 24.63 -1.14
N LEU A 103 9.75 24.70 -1.27
CA LEU A 103 8.94 25.87 -0.92
C LEU A 103 8.32 25.76 0.50
N ALA A 104 8.50 24.66 1.21
CA ALA A 104 8.00 24.52 2.57
C ALA A 104 8.89 25.29 3.55
N GLY A 105 8.35 25.63 4.72
CA GLY A 105 9.06 26.36 5.77
C GLY A 105 8.44 27.72 6.04
N VAL A 106 9.25 28.64 6.57
CA VAL A 106 8.80 29.87 7.22
C VAL A 106 9.14 31.10 6.37
N TYR A 107 8.22 32.06 6.31
CA TYR A 107 8.30 33.28 5.52
C TYR A 107 7.86 34.51 6.34
N PRO A 108 8.54 35.66 6.22
CA PRO A 108 8.15 36.89 6.91
C PRO A 108 6.86 37.47 6.31
N THR A 109 6.15 38.27 7.10
CA THR A 109 4.85 38.88 6.76
C THR A 109 4.83 40.38 7.02
N LYS A 110 3.84 41.06 6.45
CA LYS A 110 3.67 42.53 6.47
C LYS A 110 3.61 43.12 7.88
N ASP A 111 3.00 42.39 8.81
CA ASP A 111 2.78 42.75 10.21
C ASP A 111 3.98 42.45 11.12
N ASN A 112 5.17 42.29 10.55
CA ASN A 112 6.41 41.90 11.26
C ASN A 112 6.21 40.61 12.07
N SER A 113 5.55 39.62 11.45
CA SER A 113 5.40 38.27 11.97
C SER A 113 5.88 37.24 10.94
N TYR A 114 5.58 35.97 11.14
CA TYR A 114 5.93 34.89 10.22
C TYR A 114 4.75 33.94 9.97
N VAL A 115 4.72 33.35 8.77
CA VAL A 115 3.86 32.22 8.41
C VAL A 115 4.72 31.02 8.04
N ARG A 116 4.38 29.82 8.55
CA ARG A 116 4.86 28.55 8.00
C ARG A 116 3.86 28.03 6.95
N ILE A 117 4.37 27.59 5.79
CA ILE A 117 3.62 26.85 4.77
C ILE A 117 4.19 25.42 4.60
N HIS A 118 3.31 24.46 4.26
CA HIS A 118 3.67 23.04 4.17
C HIS A 118 3.33 22.42 2.78
N THR A 119 4.22 22.65 1.82
CA THR A 119 3.99 22.36 0.38
C THR A 119 4.32 20.92 -0.07
N ASN A 120 4.58 19.99 0.86
CA ASN A 120 5.00 18.60 0.55
C ASN A 120 4.03 17.77 -0.33
N PHE A 121 2.78 18.21 -0.51
CA PHE A 121 1.82 17.56 -1.42
C PHE A 121 1.47 18.50 -2.57
N PRO A 122 1.41 18.04 -3.84
CA PRO A 122 1.20 18.91 -5.00
C PRO A 122 -0.03 19.84 -4.90
N HIS A 123 -1.15 19.34 -4.38
CA HIS A 123 -2.36 20.15 -4.21
C HIS A 123 -2.24 21.22 -3.10
N HIS A 124 -1.43 20.98 -2.05
CA HIS A 124 -1.10 22.00 -1.07
C HIS A 124 -0.13 23.04 -1.64
N LYS A 125 0.85 22.61 -2.44
CA LYS A 125 1.79 23.49 -3.15
C LYS A 125 1.06 24.42 -4.10
N GLN A 126 0.20 23.87 -4.96
CA GLN A 126 -0.58 24.64 -5.93
C GLN A 126 -1.53 25.62 -5.22
N GLY A 127 -2.36 25.17 -4.28
CA GLY A 127 -3.34 26.04 -3.63
C GLY A 127 -2.74 27.17 -2.78
N ILE A 128 -1.48 27.05 -2.32
CA ILE A 128 -0.74 28.16 -1.70
C ILE A 128 -0.26 29.18 -2.77
N LEU A 129 0.23 28.70 -3.91
CA LEU A 129 0.59 29.56 -5.05
C LEU A 129 -0.64 30.27 -5.63
N ASP A 130 -1.81 29.63 -5.64
CA ASP A 130 -3.10 30.19 -6.10
C ASP A 130 -3.66 31.26 -5.14
N ILE A 131 -3.17 31.35 -3.89
CA ILE A 131 -3.47 32.44 -2.96
C ILE A 131 -2.49 33.60 -3.15
N LEU A 132 -1.20 33.29 -3.32
CA LEU A 132 -0.13 34.28 -3.43
C LEU A 132 0.01 34.91 -4.83
N GLY A 133 -0.50 34.27 -5.89
CA GLY A 133 -0.38 34.72 -7.28
C GLY A 133 1.07 34.75 -7.81
N CYS A 134 1.98 34.04 -7.15
CA CYS A 134 3.43 34.21 -7.30
C CYS A 134 4.11 33.07 -8.09
N LYS A 135 5.40 33.22 -8.39
CA LYS A 135 6.20 32.15 -9.01
C LYS A 135 6.50 31.05 -7.97
N PRO A 136 6.73 29.78 -8.39
CA PRO A 136 7.05 28.67 -7.49
C PRO A 136 8.53 28.69 -7.04
N THR A 137 8.99 29.81 -6.45
CA THR A 137 10.33 29.97 -5.87
C THR A 137 10.23 30.55 -4.45
N ARG A 138 11.26 30.39 -3.62
CA ARG A 138 11.19 30.87 -2.22
C ARG A 138 11.16 32.39 -2.15
N GLU A 139 11.84 33.04 -3.09
CA GLU A 139 12.02 34.48 -3.19
C GLU A 139 10.67 35.12 -3.56
N SER A 140 10.00 34.60 -4.58
CA SER A 140 8.69 35.11 -5.02
C SER A 140 7.57 34.84 -4.00
N ILE A 141 7.67 33.74 -3.22
CA ILE A 141 6.79 33.51 -2.07
C ILE A 141 7.07 34.52 -0.95
N ALA A 142 8.34 34.79 -0.63
CA ALA A 142 8.70 35.77 0.41
C ALA A 142 8.23 37.18 0.04
N GLU A 143 8.45 37.62 -1.20
CA GLU A 143 7.94 38.88 -1.76
C GLU A 143 6.41 38.97 -1.61
N ALA A 144 5.68 37.95 -2.05
CA ALA A 144 4.21 37.94 -1.97
C ALA A 144 3.69 37.91 -0.52
N MET A 145 4.39 37.22 0.39
CA MET A 145 4.01 37.11 1.81
C MET A 145 4.12 38.45 2.55
N LEU A 146 5.02 39.36 2.12
CA LEU A 146 5.14 40.72 2.66
C LEU A 146 3.94 41.65 2.33
N HIS A 147 2.97 41.19 1.54
CA HIS A 147 1.71 41.90 1.34
C HIS A 147 0.58 41.47 2.30
N TRP A 148 0.75 40.36 3.01
CA TRP A 148 -0.24 39.78 3.91
C TRP A 148 0.14 39.96 5.38
N ASN A 149 -0.86 40.16 6.25
CA ASN A 149 -0.70 39.97 7.68
C ASN A 149 -0.78 38.46 8.01
N ALA A 150 -0.02 37.95 8.98
CA ALA A 150 0.15 36.51 9.20
C ALA A 150 -1.15 35.74 9.45
N VAL A 151 -2.02 36.28 10.32
CA VAL A 151 -3.30 35.64 10.68
C VAL A 151 -4.35 35.74 9.55
N GLU A 152 -4.28 36.79 8.72
CA GLU A 152 -5.13 36.92 7.53
C GLU A 152 -4.79 35.83 6.49
N PHE A 153 -3.49 35.64 6.21
CA PHE A 153 -3.07 34.57 5.29
C PHE A 153 -3.35 33.17 5.82
N GLU A 154 -3.15 32.92 7.12
CA GLU A 154 -3.58 31.65 7.74
C GLU A 154 -5.09 31.41 7.54
N THR A 155 -5.91 32.44 7.73
CA THR A 155 -7.36 32.36 7.62
C THR A 155 -7.79 32.09 6.18
N GLU A 156 -7.19 32.77 5.20
CA GLU A 156 -7.47 32.52 3.78
C GLU A 156 -6.99 31.14 3.32
N ALA A 157 -5.79 30.72 3.73
CA ALA A 157 -5.31 29.37 3.46
C ALA A 157 -6.23 28.30 4.09
N ALA A 158 -6.68 28.51 5.33
CA ALA A 158 -7.63 27.61 5.98
C ALA A 158 -8.99 27.57 5.27
N SER A 159 -9.50 28.70 4.75
CA SER A 159 -10.76 28.76 3.99
C SER A 159 -10.69 27.86 2.74
N ARG A 160 -9.56 27.89 2.02
CA ARG A 160 -9.27 27.04 0.86
C ARG A 160 -8.79 25.62 1.22
N LYS A 161 -8.85 25.24 2.50
CA LYS A 161 -8.41 23.93 3.05
C LYS A 161 -6.93 23.61 2.78
N MET A 162 -6.12 24.65 2.65
CA MET A 162 -4.65 24.60 2.54
C MET A 162 -3.99 24.55 3.93
N VAL A 163 -2.65 24.48 3.93
CA VAL A 163 -1.84 24.18 5.11
C VAL A 163 -0.76 25.25 5.33
N ALA A 164 -1.22 26.37 5.87
CA ALA A 164 -0.40 27.45 6.39
C ALA A 164 -0.74 27.71 7.87
N THR A 165 0.16 28.33 8.62
CA THR A 165 -0.01 28.65 10.04
C THR A 165 0.81 29.88 10.42
N ALA A 166 0.16 30.86 11.06
CA ALA A 166 0.82 32.03 11.62
C ALA A 166 1.61 31.65 12.88
N LEU A 167 2.80 32.23 13.03
CA LEU A 167 3.62 32.12 14.23
C LEU A 167 2.86 32.69 15.44
N ARG A 168 2.94 31.97 16.56
CA ARG A 168 2.45 32.41 17.87
C ARG A 168 3.43 31.97 18.96
N SER A 169 3.57 32.80 19.99
CA SER A 169 4.17 32.46 21.29
C SER A 169 3.28 31.49 22.09
N PHE A 170 3.74 31.09 23.29
CA PHE A 170 2.90 30.30 24.21
C PHE A 170 1.71 31.13 24.72
N ASP A 171 1.93 32.37 25.15
CA ASP A 171 0.88 33.25 25.67
C ASP A 171 -0.21 33.53 24.61
N GLU A 172 0.19 33.78 23.36
CA GLU A 172 -0.76 33.95 22.24
C GLU A 172 -1.53 32.66 21.92
N TRP A 173 -0.91 31.49 22.06
CA TRP A 173 -1.59 30.22 21.84
C TRP A 173 -2.55 29.87 22.98
N ASP A 174 -2.16 30.10 24.22
CA ASP A 174 -3.02 29.87 25.38
C ASP A 174 -4.16 30.90 25.45
N ALA A 175 -3.99 32.12 24.95
CA ALA A 175 -5.09 33.06 24.73
C ALA A 175 -5.98 32.69 23.52
N HIS A 176 -5.46 31.95 22.54
CA HIS A 176 -6.18 31.62 21.32
C HIS A 176 -7.32 30.59 21.55
N PRO A 177 -8.51 30.76 20.96
CA PRO A 177 -9.68 29.91 21.26
C PRO A 177 -9.49 28.40 21.05
N GLN A 178 -8.55 27.97 20.19
CA GLN A 178 -8.22 26.54 20.06
C GLN A 178 -7.33 26.02 21.20
N GLY A 179 -6.44 26.85 21.74
CA GLY A 179 -5.64 26.50 22.92
C GLY A 179 -6.52 26.38 24.16
N GLN A 180 -7.45 27.32 24.34
CA GLN A 180 -8.48 27.27 25.39
C GLN A 180 -9.39 26.04 25.26
N ALA A 181 -9.90 25.73 24.07
CA ALA A 181 -10.80 24.59 23.86
C ALA A 181 -10.18 23.23 24.24
N LEU A 182 -8.85 23.11 24.17
CA LEU A 182 -8.12 21.88 24.51
C LEU A 182 -7.26 22.02 25.77
N ALA A 183 -7.50 23.04 26.59
CA ALA A 183 -6.65 23.37 27.73
C ALA A 183 -6.55 22.22 28.75
N ASN A 184 -7.66 21.47 28.91
CA ASN A 184 -7.81 20.36 29.87
C ASN A 184 -7.86 18.96 29.20
N THR A 185 -7.65 18.87 27.88
CA THR A 185 -7.72 17.60 27.15
C THR A 185 -6.46 16.77 27.42
N PRO A 186 -6.58 15.49 27.81
CA PRO A 186 -5.41 14.66 28.09
C PRO A 186 -4.59 14.36 26.81
N PRO A 187 -3.29 14.03 26.94
CA PRO A 187 -2.45 13.62 25.81
C PRO A 187 -2.85 12.26 25.20
N VAL A 188 -3.54 11.41 25.96
CA VAL A 188 -4.19 10.20 25.45
C VAL A 188 -5.44 9.92 26.28
N SER A 189 -6.53 9.53 25.63
CA SER A 189 -7.79 9.16 26.30
C SER A 189 -8.18 7.69 26.04
N LEU A 190 -9.11 7.19 26.86
CA LEU A 190 -9.81 5.91 26.65
C LEU A 190 -11.30 6.11 26.94
N VAL A 191 -12.13 6.00 25.90
CA VAL A 191 -13.59 6.23 25.97
C VAL A 191 -14.32 4.97 25.52
N LYS A 192 -15.35 4.53 26.25
CA LYS A 192 -16.18 3.39 25.86
C LYS A 192 -17.12 3.78 24.72
N ILE A 193 -17.13 3.02 23.63
CA ILE A 193 -17.93 3.26 22.41
C ILE A 193 -18.89 2.11 22.04
N GLY A 194 -19.03 1.11 22.91
CA GLY A 194 -19.98 0.00 22.70
C GLY A 194 -19.86 -1.10 23.74
N GLU A 195 -20.86 -1.98 23.80
CA GLU A 195 -20.87 -3.20 24.61
C GLU A 195 -20.33 -4.39 23.80
N ALA A 196 -19.37 -5.15 24.33
CA ALA A 196 -18.83 -6.33 23.65
C ALA A 196 -18.10 -7.31 24.60
N PRO A 197 -18.41 -8.62 24.59
CA PRO A 197 -17.83 -9.60 25.52
C PRO A 197 -16.30 -9.55 25.62
N ASN A 198 -15.76 -9.80 26.81
CA ASN A 198 -14.32 -9.71 27.10
C ASN A 198 -13.48 -10.49 26.08
N ARG A 199 -12.40 -9.85 25.64
CA ARG A 199 -11.44 -10.35 24.65
C ARG A 199 -10.80 -11.64 25.12
N ARG A 200 -11.14 -12.75 24.45
CA ARG A 200 -10.42 -14.02 24.60
C ARG A 200 -9.01 -13.87 24.05
N VAL A 201 -8.02 -14.36 24.78
CA VAL A 201 -6.60 -14.30 24.45
C VAL A 201 -5.98 -15.68 24.50
N GLN A 202 -4.98 -15.93 23.64
CA GLN A 202 -4.26 -17.21 23.58
C GLN A 202 -3.08 -17.19 24.56
N PRO A 203 -2.97 -18.17 25.49
CA PRO A 203 -2.02 -18.14 26.62
C PRO A 203 -0.60 -18.61 26.26
N ASP A 204 -0.40 -19.12 25.05
CA ASP A 204 0.81 -19.75 24.52
C ASP A 204 1.65 -18.83 23.60
N ALA A 205 1.27 -17.56 23.47
CA ALA A 205 1.91 -16.61 22.56
C ALA A 205 3.33 -16.21 22.96
N THR A 206 4.19 -16.02 21.96
CA THR A 206 5.63 -15.71 22.11
C THR A 206 5.96 -14.21 22.05
N ARG A 207 5.02 -13.39 21.56
CA ARG A 207 5.12 -11.92 21.51
C ARG A 207 3.87 -11.28 22.17
N PRO A 208 3.93 -10.03 22.65
CA PRO A 208 2.81 -9.40 23.34
C PRO A 208 1.50 -9.40 22.54
N LEU A 209 1.50 -8.73 21.39
CA LEU A 209 0.31 -8.53 20.56
C LEU A 209 0.08 -9.66 19.55
N GLU A 210 0.71 -10.82 19.77
CA GLU A 210 0.69 -11.92 18.79
C GLU A 210 -0.74 -12.46 18.60
N GLY A 211 -1.28 -12.24 17.41
CA GLY A 211 -2.66 -12.54 17.01
C GLY A 211 -3.64 -11.37 17.05
N ILE A 212 -3.23 -10.16 17.45
CA ILE A 212 -4.02 -8.94 17.33
C ILE A 212 -3.94 -8.43 15.90
N ARG A 213 -5.10 -8.12 15.30
CA ARG A 213 -5.22 -7.63 13.93
C ARG A 213 -5.49 -6.14 13.88
N VAL A 214 -4.59 -5.38 13.26
CA VAL A 214 -4.66 -3.91 13.17
C VAL A 214 -4.88 -3.50 11.73
N LEU A 215 -5.97 -2.78 11.47
CA LEU A 215 -6.23 -2.13 10.19
C LEU A 215 -5.73 -0.68 10.30
N ASP A 216 -4.68 -0.34 9.57
CA ASP A 216 -3.93 0.92 9.69
C ASP A 216 -4.24 1.83 8.49
N LEU A 217 -4.89 2.96 8.75
CA LEU A 217 -5.35 3.99 7.82
C LEU A 217 -4.64 5.32 8.11
N THR A 218 -3.32 5.26 8.18
CA THR A 218 -2.46 6.39 8.54
C THR A 218 -1.39 6.64 7.48
N ARG A 219 -0.86 7.87 7.44
CA ARG A 219 0.13 8.32 6.44
C ARG A 219 1.13 9.29 7.08
N VAL A 220 2.26 9.52 6.42
CA VAL A 220 3.37 10.39 6.87
C VAL A 220 4.15 9.79 8.06
N LEU A 221 3.98 10.28 9.30
CA LEU A 221 4.86 9.93 10.43
C LEU A 221 4.11 9.35 11.65
N ALA A 222 3.36 10.13 12.42
CA ALA A 222 2.84 9.68 13.72
C ALA A 222 2.01 8.40 13.70
N GLY A 223 0.95 8.38 12.89
CA GLY A 223 0.12 7.18 12.74
C GLY A 223 0.92 5.97 12.21
N PRO A 224 1.76 6.16 11.17
CA PRO A 224 2.63 5.09 10.72
C PRO A 224 3.62 4.56 11.78
N VAL A 225 4.20 5.44 12.62
CA VAL A 225 5.02 5.08 13.77
C VAL A 225 4.21 4.26 14.79
N CYS A 226 2.99 4.67 15.12
CA CYS A 226 2.07 3.89 15.96
C CYS A 226 1.88 2.46 15.42
N GLY A 227 1.49 2.32 14.13
CA GLY A 227 1.30 1.02 13.51
C GLY A 227 2.58 0.17 13.51
N ARG A 228 3.75 0.79 13.29
CA ARG A 228 5.05 0.10 13.34
C ARG A 228 5.36 -0.41 14.75
N THR A 229 5.07 0.37 15.79
CA THR A 229 5.24 -0.04 17.19
C THR A 229 4.37 -1.25 17.55
N LEU A 230 3.14 -1.31 17.03
CA LEU A 230 2.26 -2.48 17.22
C LEU A 230 2.80 -3.73 16.50
N ALA A 231 3.31 -3.58 15.27
CA ALA A 231 3.98 -4.65 14.53
C ALA A 231 5.27 -5.14 15.23
N GLY A 232 6.05 -4.22 15.81
CA GLY A 232 7.24 -4.53 16.63
C GLY A 232 6.91 -5.37 17.87
N HIS A 233 5.74 -5.14 18.47
CA HIS A 233 5.19 -5.94 19.57
C HIS A 233 4.36 -7.17 19.12
N GLY A 234 4.21 -7.40 17.81
CA GLY A 234 3.72 -8.65 17.23
C GLY A 234 2.29 -8.70 16.70
N ALA A 235 1.64 -7.56 16.52
CA ALA A 235 0.36 -7.50 15.79
C ALA A 235 0.53 -7.82 14.29
N ASP A 236 -0.51 -8.38 13.66
CA ASP A 236 -0.65 -8.40 12.19
C ASP A 236 -1.24 -7.06 11.77
N VAL A 237 -0.41 -6.19 11.17
CA VAL A 237 -0.77 -4.80 10.86
C VAL A 237 -0.89 -4.65 9.35
N LEU A 238 -2.09 -4.36 8.86
CA LEU A 238 -2.36 -4.09 7.43
C LEU A 238 -2.53 -2.59 7.20
N LEU A 239 -1.51 -1.96 6.63
CA LEU A 239 -1.56 -0.57 6.17
C LEU A 239 -2.35 -0.48 4.86
N VAL A 240 -3.52 0.15 4.92
CA VAL A 240 -4.42 0.44 3.81
C VAL A 240 -4.32 1.92 3.44
N THR A 241 -3.98 2.19 2.19
CA THR A 241 -4.07 3.53 1.59
C THR A 241 -4.88 3.47 0.29
N SER A 242 -5.19 4.62 -0.31
CA SER A 242 -5.89 4.67 -1.61
C SER A 242 -4.89 4.88 -2.76
N PRO A 243 -5.08 4.23 -3.93
CA PRO A 243 -4.26 4.51 -5.12
C PRO A 243 -4.41 5.95 -5.62
N LYS A 244 -5.48 6.67 -5.24
CA LYS A 244 -5.71 8.08 -5.55
C LYS A 244 -4.99 9.05 -4.59
N LEU A 245 -4.19 8.57 -3.63
CA LEU A 245 -3.44 9.39 -2.69
C LEU A 245 -1.92 9.36 -2.99
N PRO A 246 -1.19 10.49 -2.92
CA PRO A 246 0.25 10.51 -3.15
C PRO A 246 1.04 9.59 -2.20
N ALA A 247 1.92 8.77 -2.74
CA ALA A 247 2.93 8.01 -1.99
C ALA A 247 4.05 8.93 -1.46
N LEU A 248 4.78 8.50 -0.43
CA LEU A 248 5.98 9.14 0.10
C LEU A 248 7.08 8.08 0.29
N PRO A 249 7.55 7.41 -0.79
CA PRO A 249 8.21 6.10 -0.73
C PRO A 249 9.38 6.01 0.26
N ASN A 250 10.25 7.03 0.34
CA ASN A 250 11.37 7.07 1.29
C ASN A 250 10.90 7.02 2.76
N LEU A 251 9.78 7.69 3.07
CA LEU A 251 9.17 7.71 4.39
C LEU A 251 8.33 6.45 4.64
N ASP A 252 7.63 5.96 3.61
CA ASP A 252 6.86 4.71 3.65
C ASP A 252 7.78 3.50 3.92
N ILE A 253 9.05 3.49 3.48
CA ILE A 253 10.02 2.40 3.70
C ILE A 253 10.29 2.17 5.20
N ASP A 254 10.70 3.19 5.96
CA ASP A 254 10.98 3.04 7.40
C ASP A 254 9.72 2.86 8.26
N THR A 255 8.61 3.51 7.86
CA THR A 255 7.36 3.51 8.64
C THR A 255 6.41 2.34 8.33
N SER A 256 6.58 1.62 7.20
CA SER A 256 5.85 0.38 6.89
C SER A 256 6.51 -0.89 7.44
N ARG A 257 7.69 -0.78 8.07
CA ARG A 257 8.44 -1.89 8.65
C ARG A 257 7.58 -2.76 9.58
N GLY A 258 7.60 -4.07 9.35
CA GLY A 258 6.80 -5.06 10.08
C GLY A 258 5.32 -5.12 9.71
N LYS A 259 4.82 -4.25 8.82
CA LYS A 259 3.43 -4.25 8.36
C LYS A 259 3.27 -5.03 7.06
N ARG A 260 2.04 -5.41 6.76
CA ARG A 260 1.54 -5.61 5.40
C ARG A 260 1.15 -4.25 4.80
N THR A 261 1.17 -4.12 3.49
CA THR A 261 0.71 -2.92 2.76
C THR A 261 -0.21 -3.30 1.61
N THR A 262 -1.36 -2.63 1.49
CA THR A 262 -2.32 -2.82 0.38
C THR A 262 -2.93 -1.48 -0.05
N GLN A 263 -3.54 -1.43 -1.23
CA GLN A 263 -4.28 -0.28 -1.73
C GLN A 263 -5.76 -0.62 -1.98
N LEU A 264 -6.64 0.25 -1.48
CA LEU A 264 -8.10 0.19 -1.65
C LEU A 264 -8.66 1.60 -1.82
N ASP A 265 -9.44 1.82 -2.86
CA ASP A 265 -10.16 3.06 -3.11
C ASP A 265 -11.58 3.02 -2.53
N LEU A 266 -11.75 3.61 -1.34
CA LEU A 266 -13.05 3.77 -0.69
C LEU A 266 -14.01 4.76 -1.41
N THR A 267 -13.82 5.04 -2.70
CA THR A 267 -14.84 5.60 -3.60
C THR A 267 -15.41 4.58 -4.59
N ASP A 268 -14.74 3.44 -4.79
CA ASP A 268 -15.27 2.28 -5.51
C ASP A 268 -16.11 1.39 -4.57
N PRO A 269 -17.27 0.84 -5.01
CA PRO A 269 -18.08 -0.05 -4.17
C PRO A 269 -17.40 -1.38 -3.79
N THR A 270 -16.58 -1.95 -4.68
CA THR A 270 -15.92 -3.25 -4.51
C THR A 270 -14.78 -3.16 -3.51
N ASP A 271 -13.94 -2.12 -3.63
CA ASP A 271 -12.88 -1.84 -2.66
C ASP A 271 -13.47 -1.44 -1.30
N ARG A 272 -14.63 -0.75 -1.29
CA ARG A 272 -15.36 -0.43 -0.06
C ARG A 272 -15.91 -1.68 0.64
N GLU A 273 -16.45 -2.68 -0.09
CA GLU A 273 -16.92 -3.92 0.54
C GLU A 273 -15.75 -4.85 0.95
N THR A 274 -14.67 -4.85 0.17
CA THR A 274 -13.41 -5.53 0.55
C THR A 274 -12.86 -4.95 1.85
N PHE A 275 -12.78 -3.63 1.95
CA PHE A 275 -12.39 -2.94 3.18
C PHE A 275 -13.36 -3.21 4.34
N SER A 276 -14.65 -3.25 4.07
CA SER A 276 -15.68 -3.58 5.05
C SER A 276 -15.49 -4.99 5.63
N THR A 277 -15.12 -5.96 4.79
CA THR A 277 -14.77 -7.32 5.20
C THR A 277 -13.48 -7.36 6.03
N LEU A 278 -12.51 -6.48 5.77
CA LEU A 278 -11.31 -6.34 6.60
C LEU A 278 -11.65 -5.81 8.00
N VAL A 279 -12.60 -4.88 8.13
CA VAL A 279 -13.08 -4.38 9.43
C VAL A 279 -13.73 -5.49 10.27
N ASP A 280 -14.51 -6.38 9.66
CA ASP A 280 -15.13 -7.53 10.36
C ASP A 280 -14.07 -8.47 10.98
N GLY A 281 -12.92 -8.61 10.33
CA GLY A 281 -11.81 -9.43 10.81
C GLY A 281 -10.88 -8.77 11.82
N ALA A 282 -10.99 -7.45 12.05
CA ALA A 282 -10.04 -6.65 12.82
C ALA A 282 -10.26 -6.68 14.35
N ASP A 283 -9.23 -6.24 15.08
CA ASP A 283 -9.24 -5.99 16.53
C ASP A 283 -8.95 -4.52 16.88
N VAL A 284 -8.19 -3.84 16.01
CA VAL A 284 -7.89 -2.41 16.11
C VAL A 284 -8.15 -1.76 14.75
N PHE A 285 -8.88 -0.64 14.74
CA PHE A 285 -9.04 0.25 13.59
C PHE A 285 -8.26 1.53 13.90
N LEU A 286 -7.12 1.75 13.25
CA LEU A 286 -6.22 2.86 13.50
C LEU A 286 -6.28 3.84 12.32
N GLN A 287 -6.57 5.13 12.56
CA GLN A 287 -6.72 6.12 11.49
C GLN A 287 -6.11 7.49 11.83
N ALA A 288 -5.62 8.19 10.80
CA ALA A 288 -5.07 9.55 10.91
C ALA A 288 -5.44 10.45 9.70
N TYR A 289 -6.61 10.22 9.11
CA TYR A 289 -7.19 11.12 8.11
C TYR A 289 -7.84 12.34 8.77
N ARG A 290 -8.23 13.32 7.94
CA ARG A 290 -8.97 14.51 8.41
C ARG A 290 -10.19 14.07 9.22
N PRO A 291 -10.55 14.78 10.31
CA PRO A 291 -11.83 14.60 10.98
C PRO A 291 -13.00 14.58 9.99
N GLY A 292 -13.94 13.65 10.20
CA GLY A 292 -15.05 13.36 9.27
C GLY A 292 -14.68 12.51 8.03
N GLY A 293 -13.43 12.50 7.56
CA GLY A 293 -13.06 11.95 6.24
C GLY A 293 -13.29 10.45 6.01
N LEU A 294 -13.37 9.64 7.08
CA LEU A 294 -13.80 8.23 7.04
C LEU A 294 -15.27 8.04 7.42
N ALA A 295 -15.86 8.94 8.23
CA ALA A 295 -17.28 8.93 8.54
C ALA A 295 -18.15 9.25 7.31
N GLU A 296 -17.69 10.17 6.45
CA GLU A 296 -18.22 10.43 5.09
C GLU A 296 -18.28 9.16 4.21
N LYS A 297 -17.61 8.07 4.61
CA LYS A 297 -17.51 6.79 3.90
C LYS A 297 -18.16 5.62 4.64
N GLY A 298 -18.78 5.86 5.80
CA GLY A 298 -19.38 4.83 6.66
C GLY A 298 -18.36 4.03 7.49
N PHE A 299 -17.21 4.63 7.81
CA PHE A 299 -16.20 4.08 8.71
C PHE A 299 -15.86 5.04 9.86
N GLY A 300 -16.88 5.76 10.35
CA GLY A 300 -16.79 6.52 11.59
C GLY A 300 -16.70 5.61 12.82
N VAL A 301 -16.45 6.22 13.98
CA VAL A 301 -16.33 5.51 15.27
C VAL A 301 -17.57 4.64 15.53
N ASP A 302 -18.74 5.24 15.38
CA ASP A 302 -20.06 4.60 15.51
C ASP A 302 -20.25 3.43 14.54
N ASP A 303 -19.93 3.63 13.25
CA ASP A 303 -20.16 2.63 12.20
C ASP A 303 -19.31 1.38 12.45
N VAL A 304 -18.04 1.59 12.76
CA VAL A 304 -17.05 0.53 13.02
C VAL A 304 -17.33 -0.17 14.35
N ALA A 305 -17.74 0.56 15.40
CA ALA A 305 -18.11 -0.04 16.68
C ALA A 305 -19.40 -0.89 16.60
N LYS A 306 -20.38 -0.46 15.80
CA LYS A 306 -21.62 -1.22 15.54
C LYS A 306 -21.33 -2.46 14.68
N ARG A 307 -20.49 -2.33 13.65
CA ARG A 307 -20.10 -3.44 12.76
C ARG A 307 -19.23 -4.49 13.47
N ARG A 308 -18.27 -4.05 14.29
CA ARG A 308 -17.32 -4.93 15.00
C ARG A 308 -17.30 -4.65 16.51
N PRO A 309 -18.25 -5.19 17.29
CA PRO A 309 -18.20 -5.12 18.75
C PRO A 309 -16.90 -5.72 19.31
N GLY A 310 -16.22 -4.99 20.21
CA GLY A 310 -14.97 -5.40 20.84
C GLY A 310 -13.70 -4.91 20.12
N ILE A 311 -13.87 -4.03 19.13
CA ILE A 311 -12.79 -3.33 18.45
C ILE A 311 -12.25 -2.17 19.30
N VAL A 312 -10.96 -1.89 19.15
CA VAL A 312 -10.34 -0.63 19.57
C VAL A 312 -10.30 0.32 18.38
N TYR A 313 -10.97 1.47 18.46
CA TYR A 313 -10.89 2.52 17.44
C TYR A 313 -9.84 3.56 17.89
N ALA A 314 -8.82 3.78 17.08
CA ALA A 314 -7.72 4.70 17.39
C ALA A 314 -7.64 5.82 16.37
N SER A 315 -7.56 7.07 16.85
CA SER A 315 -7.74 8.25 16.02
C SER A 315 -6.72 9.35 16.33
N LEU A 316 -5.99 9.81 15.32
CA LEU A 316 -5.00 10.88 15.48
C LEU A 316 -5.35 12.07 14.57
N CYS A 317 -5.32 13.28 15.14
CA CYS A 317 -5.47 14.52 14.38
C CYS A 317 -4.60 15.64 14.96
N ALA A 318 -4.33 16.68 14.18
CA ALA A 318 -3.43 17.74 14.61
C ALA A 318 -3.98 18.59 15.75
N TYR A 319 -5.25 19.02 15.62
CA TYR A 319 -5.85 20.06 16.45
C TYR A 319 -7.02 19.58 17.32
N GLY A 320 -7.15 18.28 17.59
CA GLY A 320 -8.22 17.72 18.41
C GLY A 320 -9.63 17.80 17.80
N TRP A 321 -10.62 17.40 18.59
CA TRP A 321 -12.03 17.26 18.16
C TRP A 321 -12.92 18.45 18.58
N GLU A 322 -12.41 19.30 19.46
CA GLU A 322 -13.11 20.47 20.01
C GLU A 322 -12.58 21.79 19.44
N GLY A 323 -13.29 22.90 19.67
CA GLY A 323 -12.88 24.23 19.24
C GLY A 323 -13.05 24.54 17.74
N PRO A 324 -12.60 25.73 17.29
CA PRO A 324 -12.76 26.21 15.91
C PRO A 324 -11.84 25.52 14.87
N TRP A 325 -10.76 24.85 15.27
CA TRP A 325 -9.79 24.24 14.36
C TRP A 325 -9.93 22.71 14.22
N ARG A 326 -10.91 22.08 14.87
CA ARG A 326 -11.17 20.63 14.82
C ARG A 326 -11.31 20.02 13.41
N GLU A 327 -11.53 20.84 12.38
CA GLU A 327 -11.64 20.41 10.97
C GLU A 327 -10.42 20.81 10.12
N ARG A 328 -9.44 21.54 10.68
CA ARG A 328 -8.23 21.97 9.97
C ARG A 328 -7.24 20.81 9.80
N ARG A 329 -6.54 20.81 8.67
CA ARG A 329 -5.36 19.96 8.42
C ARG A 329 -4.16 20.50 9.22
N GLY A 330 -3.30 19.61 9.72
CA GLY A 330 -2.04 20.02 10.35
C GLY A 330 -0.96 18.94 10.24
N PHE A 331 0.27 19.33 10.59
CA PHE A 331 1.50 18.52 10.60
C PHE A 331 2.35 18.98 11.80
N ASP A 332 3.28 18.15 12.30
CA ASP A 332 4.21 18.49 13.40
C ASP A 332 4.73 19.93 13.30
N SER A 333 5.37 20.28 12.17
CA SER A 333 5.99 21.58 11.99
C SER A 333 5.02 22.78 12.00
N LEU A 334 3.76 22.60 11.57
CA LEU A 334 2.73 23.64 11.68
C LEU A 334 2.27 23.81 13.13
N VAL A 335 2.13 22.70 13.86
CA VAL A 335 1.74 22.74 15.28
C VAL A 335 2.84 23.39 16.11
N GLN A 336 4.12 23.12 15.84
CA GLN A 336 5.24 23.84 16.49
C GLN A 336 5.20 25.37 16.25
N THR A 337 4.65 25.81 15.11
CA THR A 337 4.50 27.24 14.76
C THR A 337 3.23 27.85 15.37
N ALA A 338 2.14 27.08 15.49
CA ALA A 338 0.91 27.51 16.14
C ALA A 338 1.04 27.69 17.66
N THR A 339 1.98 26.98 18.31
CA THR A 339 1.94 26.71 19.76
C THR A 339 3.21 27.09 20.52
N GLY A 340 3.86 28.20 20.20
CA GLY A 340 4.99 28.73 20.98
C GLY A 340 6.34 28.03 20.79
N PHE A 341 6.39 26.74 20.44
CA PHE A 341 7.64 25.98 20.32
C PHE A 341 8.70 26.66 19.44
N ASN A 342 8.32 27.14 18.25
CA ASN A 342 9.31 27.79 17.37
C ASN A 342 9.71 29.21 17.79
N VAL A 343 8.96 29.84 18.70
CA VAL A 343 9.37 31.08 19.37
C VAL A 343 10.34 30.73 20.50
N ALA A 344 9.90 29.94 21.48
CA ALA A 344 10.68 29.63 22.68
C ALA A 344 12.02 28.94 22.38
N GLU A 345 12.08 28.03 21.40
CA GLU A 345 13.35 27.42 20.95
C GLU A 345 14.30 28.47 20.36
N ALA A 346 13.77 29.45 19.61
CA ALA A 346 14.56 30.55 19.05
C ALA A 346 15.06 31.50 20.14
N GLU A 347 14.22 31.85 21.10
CA GLU A 347 14.56 32.76 22.21
C GLU A 347 15.58 32.13 23.16
N ALA A 348 15.43 30.85 23.50
CA ALA A 348 16.43 30.11 24.25
C ALA A 348 17.76 30.02 23.49
N TYR A 349 17.71 29.78 22.17
CA TYR A 349 18.93 29.70 21.37
C TYR A 349 19.64 31.06 21.24
N ALA A 350 18.90 32.16 21.06
CA ALA A 350 19.43 33.51 21.05
C ALA A 350 20.05 33.90 22.41
N ALA A 351 19.42 33.53 23.52
CA ALA A 351 19.97 33.71 24.86
C ALA A 351 21.26 32.88 25.10
N TYR A 352 21.41 31.73 24.41
CA TYR A 352 22.65 30.95 24.42
C TYR A 352 23.75 31.56 23.53
N THR A 353 23.42 32.10 22.36
CA THR A 353 24.40 32.72 21.45
C THR A 353 24.73 34.18 21.79
N GLY A 354 24.06 34.78 22.77
CA GLY A 354 24.23 36.19 23.15
C GLY A 354 23.51 37.19 22.24
N ASP A 355 22.58 36.71 21.41
CA ASP A 355 21.83 37.50 20.42
C ASP A 355 20.49 38.01 20.97
N THR A 356 20.51 38.53 22.21
CA THR A 356 19.30 38.96 22.94
C THR A 356 18.62 40.15 22.30
N ASP A 357 19.40 41.04 21.68
CA ASP A 357 18.97 42.36 21.24
C ASP A 357 18.41 42.35 19.81
N ALA A 358 18.37 41.19 19.16
CA ALA A 358 17.78 40.99 17.85
C ALA A 358 16.28 41.37 17.82
N PRO A 359 15.80 42.02 16.72
CA PRO A 359 14.40 42.39 16.56
C PRO A 359 13.43 41.22 16.76
N ARG A 360 12.27 41.50 17.37
CA ARG A 360 11.24 40.50 17.68
C ARG A 360 10.07 40.59 16.68
N PRO A 361 9.40 39.46 16.38
CA PRO A 361 9.72 38.09 16.79
C PRO A 361 10.98 37.57 16.10
N LEU A 362 11.73 36.68 16.78
CA LEU A 362 12.92 36.06 16.19
C LEU A 362 12.57 35.12 15.02
N PRO A 363 13.51 34.89 14.08
CA PRO A 363 13.38 33.84 13.07
C PRO A 363 13.01 32.47 13.67
N PRO A 364 11.84 31.88 13.36
CA PRO A 364 11.32 30.74 14.11
C PRO A 364 12.16 29.46 13.98
N LYS A 365 12.61 28.92 15.12
CA LYS A 365 13.54 27.79 15.18
C LYS A 365 12.80 26.46 15.33
N PRO A 366 12.91 25.52 14.36
CA PRO A 366 12.33 24.19 14.48
C PRO A 366 13.07 23.33 15.52
N LEU A 367 12.34 22.41 16.17
CA LEU A 367 12.95 21.35 16.98
C LEU A 367 13.89 20.49 16.10
N PRO A 368 14.96 19.90 16.66
CA PRO A 368 15.99 19.17 15.90
C PRO A 368 15.50 17.85 15.24
N LEU A 369 14.26 17.42 15.49
CA LEU A 369 13.58 16.26 14.95
C LEU A 369 12.06 16.52 14.85
N GLN A 370 11.31 15.63 14.20
CA GLN A 370 9.83 15.65 14.20
C GLN A 370 9.28 15.03 15.49
N ALA A 371 9.56 15.72 16.60
CA ALA A 371 9.30 15.26 17.96
C ALA A 371 7.81 15.09 18.26
N LEU A 372 6.93 15.97 17.77
CA LEU A 372 5.49 15.82 18.00
C LEU A 372 4.95 14.63 17.20
N ASP A 373 5.45 14.43 15.98
CA ASP A 373 5.08 13.31 15.13
C ASP A 373 5.45 11.94 15.76
N HIS A 374 6.72 11.74 16.13
CA HIS A 374 7.14 10.47 16.73
C HIS A 374 6.52 10.24 18.13
N VAL A 375 6.51 11.26 19.01
CA VAL A 375 5.97 11.10 20.36
C VAL A 375 4.46 10.82 20.32
N ALA A 376 3.71 11.45 19.41
CA ALA A 376 2.29 11.15 19.18
C ALA A 376 2.07 9.70 18.74
N GLY A 377 2.93 9.17 17.85
CA GLY A 377 2.87 7.79 17.37
C GLY A 377 3.04 6.76 18.51
N TYR A 378 4.07 6.92 19.34
CA TYR A 378 4.28 6.03 20.49
C TYR A 378 3.21 6.22 21.58
N MET A 379 2.70 7.43 21.79
CA MET A 379 1.60 7.71 22.73
C MET A 379 0.29 7.01 22.30
N LEU A 380 -0.02 7.02 21.00
CA LEU A 380 -1.19 6.34 20.46
C LEU A 380 -1.04 4.81 20.51
N ALA A 381 0.17 4.28 20.30
CA ALA A 381 0.45 2.85 20.47
C ALA A 381 0.20 2.42 21.93
N PHE A 382 0.70 3.20 22.89
CA PHE A 382 0.40 3.04 24.32
C PHE A 382 -1.11 3.06 24.61
N GLY A 383 -1.85 4.03 24.05
CA GLY A 383 -3.32 4.09 24.15
C GLY A 383 -4.02 2.83 23.63
N ILE A 384 -3.62 2.33 22.45
CA ILE A 384 -4.16 1.10 21.86
C ILE A 384 -3.86 -0.13 22.73
N GLN A 385 -2.64 -0.25 23.24
CA GLN A 385 -2.26 -1.38 24.11
C GLN A 385 -3.01 -1.32 25.45
N ALA A 386 -3.17 -0.14 26.04
CA ALA A 386 -3.97 0.08 27.24
C ALA A 386 -5.46 -0.24 27.01
N ALA A 387 -6.03 0.14 25.87
CA ALA A 387 -7.37 -0.24 25.44
C ALA A 387 -7.51 -1.76 25.32
N LEU A 388 -6.57 -2.43 24.64
CA LEU A 388 -6.55 -3.89 24.51
C LEU A 388 -6.49 -4.60 25.87
N CYS A 389 -5.69 -4.10 26.83
CA CYS A 389 -5.67 -4.60 28.21
C CYS A 389 -7.04 -4.46 28.90
N LYS A 390 -7.74 -3.33 28.71
CA LYS A 390 -9.10 -3.13 29.20
C LYS A 390 -10.11 -4.05 28.54
N THR A 391 -9.98 -4.40 27.25
CA THR A 391 -10.89 -5.38 26.62
C THR A 391 -10.79 -6.79 27.22
N ILE A 392 -9.69 -7.14 27.91
CA ILE A 392 -9.59 -8.39 28.69
C ILE A 392 -10.21 -8.22 30.08
N THR A 393 -9.83 -7.13 30.78
CA THR A 393 -10.03 -6.97 32.23
C THR A 393 -11.34 -6.27 32.62
N ALA A 394 -11.81 -5.32 31.80
CA ALA A 394 -13.06 -4.62 32.03
C ALA A 394 -14.22 -5.33 31.32
N SER A 395 -15.37 -5.42 31.97
CA SER A 395 -16.54 -6.08 31.39
C SER A 395 -17.17 -5.23 30.28
N TYR A 396 -17.43 -5.88 29.14
CA TYR A 396 -18.20 -5.39 28.00
C TYR A 396 -17.76 -4.04 27.40
N GLN A 397 -16.69 -3.96 26.59
CA GLN A 397 -16.25 -2.69 25.98
C GLN A 397 -15.66 -2.80 24.55
N SER A 398 -16.22 -2.05 23.60
CA SER A 398 -15.47 -1.43 22.50
C SER A 398 -14.87 -0.11 23.00
N ILE A 399 -13.65 0.26 22.59
CA ILE A 399 -12.92 1.40 23.18
C ILE A 399 -12.34 2.33 22.09
N TYR A 400 -12.61 3.62 22.22
CA TYR A 400 -11.95 4.69 21.48
C TYR A 400 -10.70 5.17 22.22
N THR A 401 -9.63 5.46 21.48
CA THR A 401 -8.45 6.16 21.98
C THR A 401 -8.01 7.21 20.97
N ASP A 402 -7.57 8.36 21.46
CA ASP A 402 -7.07 9.44 20.63
C ASP A 402 -5.79 10.07 21.15
N ASN A 403 -5.12 10.77 20.24
CA ASN A 403 -3.97 11.61 20.52
C ASN A 403 -4.03 12.84 19.61
N THR A 404 -3.48 13.96 20.08
CA THR A 404 -3.32 15.17 19.26
C THR A 404 -1.90 15.68 19.31
N TYR A 405 -1.42 16.31 18.24
CA TYR A 405 -0.13 17.01 18.27
C TYR A 405 -0.11 18.15 19.30
N LEU A 406 -1.27 18.77 19.61
CA LEU A 406 -1.39 19.81 20.63
C LEU A 406 -1.18 19.29 22.05
N THR A 407 -1.83 18.19 22.42
CA THR A 407 -1.75 17.61 23.77
C THR A 407 -0.46 16.80 23.95
N THR A 408 0.05 16.16 22.89
CA THR A 408 1.45 15.69 22.80
C THR A 408 2.44 16.85 22.96
N GLY A 409 2.16 18.00 22.34
CA GLY A 409 2.90 19.25 22.50
C GLY A 409 2.95 19.66 23.95
N ARG A 410 1.80 19.84 24.62
CA ARG A 410 1.74 20.18 26.06
C ARG A 410 2.51 19.18 26.93
N PHE A 411 2.50 17.89 26.61
CA PHE A 411 3.30 16.89 27.31
C PHE A 411 4.82 17.06 27.10
N ALA A 412 5.29 17.22 25.87
CA ALA A 412 6.72 17.42 25.55
C ALA A 412 7.23 18.84 25.93
N GLY A 413 6.33 19.82 25.94
CA GLY A 413 6.56 21.23 26.30
C GLY A 413 6.47 21.51 27.80
N GLY A 414 5.90 20.59 28.60
CA GLY A 414 5.74 20.68 30.06
C GLY A 414 7.06 20.70 30.87
N GLY A 415 8.19 20.93 30.20
CA GLY A 415 9.47 21.20 30.80
C GLY A 415 10.42 21.80 29.77
N ILE A 416 10.46 23.13 29.68
CA ILE A 416 11.64 23.83 29.15
C ILE A 416 12.82 23.57 30.11
N LEU A 417 14.00 23.36 29.55
CA LEU A 417 15.28 23.40 30.25
C LEU A 417 15.59 24.85 30.55
N GLY A 418 15.20 25.33 31.73
CA GLY A 418 15.31 26.73 32.17
C GLY A 418 16.72 27.32 32.29
N ASN A 419 17.73 26.66 31.73
CA ASN A 419 19.05 27.21 31.45
C ASN A 419 19.45 26.84 30.01
N PRO A 420 19.41 27.78 29.05
CA PRO A 420 19.76 27.51 27.65
C PRO A 420 21.20 27.03 27.42
N VAL A 421 22.14 27.37 28.30
CA VAL A 421 23.52 26.86 28.23
C VAL A 421 23.52 25.34 28.43
N VAL A 422 22.75 24.83 29.38
CA VAL A 422 22.58 23.37 29.55
C VAL A 422 21.97 22.76 28.28
N ALA A 423 20.91 23.37 27.74
CA ALA A 423 20.23 22.88 26.54
C ALA A 423 21.14 22.74 25.31
N PHE A 424 21.92 23.78 24.97
CA PHE A 424 22.64 23.85 23.69
C PHE A 424 24.14 23.59 23.77
N GLU A 425 24.80 23.76 24.93
CA GLU A 425 26.22 23.40 25.11
C GLU A 425 26.38 21.93 25.50
N ARG A 426 25.49 21.40 26.36
CA ARG A 426 25.59 20.02 26.89
C ARG A 426 24.71 19.02 26.16
N GLY A 427 23.68 19.48 25.44
CA GLY A 427 22.84 18.62 24.62
C GLY A 427 23.62 18.11 23.40
N PRO A 428 23.88 16.80 23.26
CA PRO A 428 24.66 16.30 22.13
C PRO A 428 23.89 16.49 20.82
N PRO A 429 24.51 17.08 19.77
CA PRO A 429 23.85 17.22 18.48
C PRO A 429 23.46 15.85 17.93
N LEU A 430 22.41 15.79 17.11
CA LEU A 430 22.06 14.53 16.44
C LEU A 430 23.16 14.16 15.44
N PRO A 431 23.53 12.87 15.33
CA PRO A 431 24.56 12.43 14.40
C PRO A 431 24.15 12.74 12.94
N PRO A 432 25.12 12.87 12.02
CA PRO A 432 24.86 13.01 10.60
C PRO A 432 23.86 11.97 10.11
N ARG A 433 23.06 12.30 9.09
CA ARG A 433 22.16 11.32 8.47
C ARG A 433 22.98 10.24 7.76
N SER A 434 23.30 9.16 8.46
CA SER A 434 23.91 7.95 7.91
C SER A 434 23.71 6.76 8.83
N MET A 435 23.73 5.56 8.27
CA MET A 435 23.73 4.30 9.03
C MET A 435 25.14 3.83 9.41
N ASP A 436 26.18 4.42 8.83
CA ASP A 436 27.58 4.07 9.10
C ASP A 436 28.18 4.90 10.28
N ASP A 437 27.41 5.84 10.83
CA ASP A 437 27.80 6.62 12.01
C ASP A 437 27.95 5.70 13.25
N PRO A 438 29.00 5.83 14.08
CA PRO A 438 29.21 4.96 15.25
C PRO A 438 28.09 5.00 16.30
N GLU A 439 27.42 6.15 16.49
CA GLU A 439 26.34 6.28 17.45
C GLU A 439 25.04 5.65 16.93
N VAL A 440 24.77 5.74 15.62
CA VAL A 440 23.60 5.14 14.96
C VAL A 440 23.77 3.63 14.80
N SER A 441 24.93 3.19 14.31
CA SER A 441 25.21 1.80 13.94
C SER A 441 25.18 0.80 15.12
N GLN A 442 25.48 1.24 16.35
CA GLN A 442 25.35 0.39 17.55
C GLN A 442 23.89 -0.07 17.80
N TYR A 443 22.91 0.69 17.30
CA TYR A 443 21.48 0.41 17.42
C TYR A 443 20.87 -0.16 16.13
N ALA A 444 21.70 -0.44 15.12
CA ALA A 444 21.25 -0.91 13.82
C ALA A 444 20.76 -2.37 13.86
N VAL A 445 19.72 -2.64 13.08
CA VAL A 445 19.18 -3.98 12.84
C VAL A 445 18.94 -4.20 11.36
N LYS A 446 19.23 -5.42 10.90
CA LYS A 446 19.02 -5.83 9.50
C LYS A 446 17.61 -6.42 9.34
N VAL A 447 16.85 -5.79 8.47
CA VAL A 447 15.45 -6.09 8.18
C VAL A 447 15.37 -6.61 6.74
N LYS A 448 14.76 -7.78 6.53
CA LYS A 448 14.50 -8.29 5.19
C LYS A 448 13.32 -7.56 4.56
N GLN A 449 13.31 -7.44 3.24
CA GLN A 449 12.11 -7.07 2.52
C GLN A 449 11.05 -8.18 2.64
N THR A 450 9.80 -7.81 2.88
CA THR A 450 8.69 -8.78 2.95
C THR A 450 8.47 -9.44 1.60
N GLN A 451 8.26 -10.76 1.59
CA GLN A 451 7.71 -11.45 0.41
C GLN A 451 6.21 -11.18 0.31
N GLY A 452 5.85 -9.98 -0.17
CA GLY A 452 4.45 -9.55 -0.30
C GLY A 452 3.65 -10.42 -1.28
N SER A 453 2.36 -10.63 -0.99
CA SER A 453 1.50 -11.56 -1.74
C SER A 453 1.21 -11.16 -3.19
N ARG A 454 1.51 -9.92 -3.61
CA ARG A 454 1.53 -9.52 -5.04
C ARG A 454 2.85 -9.86 -5.76
N GLY A 455 3.78 -10.55 -5.08
CA GLY A 455 5.05 -11.04 -5.63
C GLY A 455 6.01 -9.95 -6.14
N GLY A 456 7.01 -10.35 -6.92
CA GLY A 456 7.67 -9.45 -7.87
C GLY A 456 8.97 -8.75 -7.47
N THR A 457 9.58 -9.01 -6.30
CA THR A 457 10.87 -8.39 -5.91
C THR A 457 11.99 -9.42 -5.68
N LYS A 458 13.24 -9.00 -5.87
CA LYS A 458 14.41 -9.64 -5.22
C LYS A 458 14.40 -9.13 -3.79
N LEU A 459 14.37 -10.01 -2.79
CA LEU A 459 14.28 -9.59 -1.39
C LEU A 459 15.51 -8.75 -1.00
N LYS A 460 15.32 -7.43 -0.88
CA LYS A 460 16.34 -6.51 -0.37
C LYS A 460 16.61 -6.77 1.10
N THR A 461 17.77 -6.32 1.59
CA THR A 461 18.00 -6.10 3.03
C THR A 461 18.09 -4.60 3.27
N MET A 462 17.35 -4.12 4.27
CA MET A 462 17.46 -2.78 4.83
C MET A 462 18.25 -2.86 6.14
N THR A 463 19.02 -1.83 6.44
CA THR A 463 19.53 -1.56 7.79
C THR A 463 18.81 -0.34 8.32
N ALA A 464 18.28 -0.40 9.54
CA ALA A 464 17.54 0.69 10.19
C ALA A 464 17.75 0.65 11.72
N LEU A 465 17.32 1.68 12.44
CA LEU A 465 17.32 1.67 13.91
C LEU A 465 16.33 0.63 14.49
N ALA A 466 16.78 -0.18 15.44
CA ALA A 466 15.91 -1.09 16.20
C ALA A 466 15.03 -0.33 17.20
N HIS A 467 13.90 -0.90 17.61
CA HIS A 467 13.06 -0.30 18.67
C HIS A 467 13.84 -0.12 19.99
N ALA A 468 13.66 1.03 20.65
CA ALA A 468 14.43 1.41 21.85
C ALA A 468 13.90 0.79 23.16
N ALA A 469 12.63 0.37 23.21
CA ALA A 469 12.13 -0.43 24.34
C ALA A 469 12.67 -1.86 24.29
N LYS A 470 13.36 -2.29 25.35
CA LYS A 470 13.86 -3.65 25.54
C LYS A 470 13.00 -4.37 26.58
N LEU A 471 12.17 -5.29 26.10
CA LEU A 471 11.32 -6.18 26.90
C LEU A 471 12.12 -7.44 27.29
N SER A 472 12.20 -7.78 28.57
CA SER A 472 13.13 -8.83 29.03
C SER A 472 12.74 -10.27 28.68
N ALA A 473 11.44 -10.58 28.55
CA ALA A 473 10.96 -11.92 28.17
C ALA A 473 10.54 -12.00 26.69
N THR A 474 9.92 -10.94 26.16
CA THR A 474 9.42 -10.89 24.78
C THR A 474 9.95 -9.66 24.02
N PRO A 475 11.24 -9.64 23.62
CA PRO A 475 11.85 -8.52 22.92
C PRO A 475 11.05 -8.08 21.69
N ALA A 476 10.98 -6.77 21.46
CA ALA A 476 10.44 -6.21 20.22
C ALA A 476 11.25 -6.74 19.03
N LYS A 477 10.53 -7.14 17.97
CA LYS A 477 11.13 -7.71 16.75
C LYS A 477 10.69 -6.91 15.55
N GLU A 478 11.66 -6.34 14.85
CA GLU A 478 11.41 -5.74 13.54
C GLU A 478 10.94 -6.82 12.56
N GLY A 479 9.67 -6.75 12.17
CA GLY A 479 9.16 -7.59 11.10
C GLY A 479 9.71 -7.16 9.74
N GLU A 480 9.53 -8.00 8.72
CA GLU A 480 9.95 -7.70 7.36
C GLU A 480 9.31 -6.39 6.86
N ALA A 481 10.03 -5.63 6.04
CA ALA A 481 9.57 -4.34 5.52
C ALA A 481 9.06 -4.48 4.07
N PRO A 482 7.83 -4.08 3.72
CA PRO A 482 7.33 -4.17 2.35
C PRO A 482 8.16 -3.40 1.33
N MET A 483 8.72 -2.25 1.75
CA MET A 483 9.46 -1.27 0.92
C MET A 483 8.67 -0.71 -0.27
N ARG A 484 7.35 -0.96 -0.32
CA ARG A 484 6.40 -0.32 -1.24
C ARG A 484 5.01 -0.30 -0.60
N LEU A 485 4.21 0.68 -1.00
CA LEU A 485 2.76 0.60 -0.86
C LEU A 485 2.24 -0.50 -1.81
N ASP A 486 1.12 -1.11 -1.46
CA ASP A 486 0.52 -2.24 -2.19
C ASP A 486 1.45 -3.44 -2.47
N ALA A 487 2.20 -3.90 -1.46
CA ALA A 487 2.96 -5.14 -1.61
C ALA A 487 2.10 -6.42 -1.49
N HIS A 488 0.91 -6.31 -0.88
CA HIS A 488 0.04 -7.41 -0.51
C HIS A 488 -1.36 -7.21 -1.07
N LEU A 489 -2.05 -8.32 -1.31
CA LEU A 489 -3.49 -8.31 -1.55
C LEU A 489 -4.25 -7.84 -0.30
N PRO A 490 -5.44 -7.25 -0.47
CA PRO A 490 -6.35 -6.88 0.62
C PRO A 490 -7.15 -8.12 1.11
N ASP A 491 -6.48 -9.25 1.30
CA ASP A 491 -7.13 -10.49 1.71
C ASP A 491 -7.68 -10.42 3.14
N SER A 492 -8.94 -10.86 3.31
CA SER A 492 -9.56 -11.11 4.61
C SER A 492 -8.98 -12.33 5.33
N ALA A 493 -8.12 -13.09 4.65
CA ALA A 493 -7.26 -14.13 5.19
C ALA A 493 -6.04 -13.55 5.94
N TRP A 494 -6.30 -12.66 6.91
CA TRP A 494 -5.38 -12.30 8.00
C TRP A 494 -4.57 -13.52 8.44
N ILE A 495 -3.23 -13.41 8.46
CA ILE A 495 -2.35 -14.55 8.23
C ILE A 495 -2.68 -15.70 9.19
N THR A 496 -3.12 -16.83 8.62
CA THR A 496 -3.68 -17.94 9.40
C THR A 496 -2.61 -18.60 10.25
N ARG A 497 -2.64 -18.33 11.55
CA ARG A 497 -1.87 -19.06 12.57
C ARG A 497 -2.14 -20.57 12.46
N ALA A 498 -1.12 -21.32 12.11
CA ALA A 498 -1.00 -22.73 12.47
C ALA A 498 0.00 -22.83 13.65
N PRO A 499 -0.44 -23.20 14.86
CA PRO A 499 0.48 -23.65 15.90
C PRO A 499 1.15 -24.98 15.46
N PRO A 500 2.42 -25.22 15.80
CA PRO A 500 3.06 -26.50 15.51
C PRO A 500 2.52 -27.61 16.42
N ASN A 501 2.45 -28.84 15.88
CA ASN A 501 2.21 -30.13 16.55
C ASN A 501 0.76 -30.43 17.01
N HIS A 502 0.05 -31.33 16.31
CA HIS A 502 0.16 -32.79 16.57
C HIS A 502 -0.66 -33.69 15.62
N CYS A 503 -0.11 -34.88 15.36
CA CYS A 503 -0.79 -36.17 15.06
C CYS A 503 -1.99 -36.28 14.09
N ALA A 504 -1.72 -36.32 12.78
CA ALA A 504 -2.12 -37.39 11.84
C ALA A 504 -1.50 -37.08 10.46
N TYR A 505 -0.98 -37.99 9.64
CA TYR A 505 -1.18 -39.44 9.51
C TYR A 505 0.12 -40.27 9.65
N ARG A 506 -0.03 -41.61 9.70
CA ARG A 506 1.02 -42.63 9.66
C ARG A 506 0.82 -43.52 8.41
N ILE A 507 1.74 -44.46 8.13
CA ILE A 507 1.77 -45.45 7.00
C ILE A 507 2.60 -44.90 5.80
N TRP A 508 3.89 -45.28 5.66
CA TRP A 508 4.44 -46.47 4.94
C TRP A 508 4.23 -46.37 3.40
N ARG A 509 5.15 -46.61 2.45
CA ARG A 509 6.55 -47.12 2.31
C ARG A 509 7.09 -46.65 0.91
N THR A 510 8.34 -46.79 0.41
CA THR A 510 9.63 -47.41 0.82
C THR A 510 10.81 -46.72 0.07
N CYS A 511 12.07 -47.13 0.35
CA CYS A 511 13.33 -46.78 -0.37
C CYS A 511 13.84 -45.35 -0.13
N ASP A 512 15.05 -45.10 0.38
CA ASP A 512 16.40 -45.56 -0.04
C ASP A 512 16.79 -45.07 -1.44
N SER A 513 17.99 -44.51 -1.67
CA SER A 513 19.26 -44.79 -0.98
C SER A 513 20.17 -43.57 -0.76
N THR A 514 21.15 -43.74 0.14
CA THR A 514 22.22 -42.77 0.44
C THR A 514 23.48 -42.98 -0.41
N SER A 515 24.07 -41.91 -0.97
CA SER A 515 25.52 -41.82 -1.20
C SER A 515 26.00 -40.44 -1.71
N LEU A 516 26.72 -39.68 -0.87
CA LEU A 516 27.71 -38.67 -1.31
C LEU A 516 28.81 -38.49 -0.23
N PRO A 517 30.08 -38.79 -0.52
CA PRO A 517 31.22 -38.50 0.36
C PRO A 517 31.80 -37.06 0.13
N PRO A 518 32.65 -36.54 1.04
CA PRO A 518 33.04 -35.12 1.05
C PRO A 518 34.41 -34.80 0.42
N SER A 519 34.66 -33.50 0.19
CA SER A 519 35.93 -32.86 -0.26
C SER A 519 36.34 -33.19 -1.72
N LEU A 520 37.02 -32.33 -2.48
CA LEU A 520 38.03 -31.30 -2.15
C LEU A 520 37.87 -29.99 -2.94
N SER A 521 38.51 -28.93 -2.44
CA SER A 521 38.79 -27.71 -3.20
C SER A 521 40.02 -27.86 -4.11
N HIS A 522 39.98 -27.33 -5.35
CA HIS A 522 40.87 -26.24 -5.79
C HIS A 522 40.73 -25.88 -7.29
N LEU A 523 40.96 -24.58 -7.55
CA LEU A 523 41.48 -23.94 -8.79
C LEU A 523 40.58 -23.75 -10.05
N ASN A 524 40.62 -22.48 -10.48
CA ASN A 524 40.60 -21.97 -11.85
C ASN A 524 39.29 -21.91 -12.67
N ALA A 525 38.64 -20.74 -12.52
CA ALA A 525 38.56 -19.75 -13.60
C ALA A 525 38.14 -20.24 -15.00
N ASN A 526 36.84 -20.41 -15.19
CA ASN A 526 36.17 -20.11 -16.46
C ASN A 526 34.68 -19.82 -16.21
N MET A 527 34.33 -18.54 -16.00
CA MET A 527 32.93 -18.12 -16.01
C MET A 527 32.40 -18.17 -17.45
N ARG A 528 31.92 -19.35 -17.86
CA ARG A 528 31.01 -19.44 -19.01
C ARG A 528 29.74 -18.67 -18.63
N PRO A 529 29.28 -17.68 -19.41
CA PRO A 529 28.00 -17.04 -19.14
C PRO A 529 26.90 -18.11 -19.16
N SER A 530 26.00 -18.07 -18.19
CA SER A 530 24.80 -18.90 -18.18
C SER A 530 24.04 -18.67 -19.49
N ALA A 531 23.78 -19.73 -20.24
CA ALA A 531 23.16 -19.62 -21.56
C ALA A 531 21.86 -18.80 -21.48
N VAL A 532 21.73 -17.81 -22.37
CA VAL A 532 20.55 -16.94 -22.42
C VAL A 532 19.33 -17.81 -22.70
N ARG A 533 18.39 -17.88 -21.74
CA ARG A 533 17.11 -18.57 -21.93
C ARG A 533 16.28 -17.77 -22.91
N LEU A 534 16.25 -18.24 -24.15
CA LEU A 534 15.46 -17.67 -25.24
C LEU A 534 13.96 -17.86 -24.95
N LEU A 535 13.15 -16.90 -25.39
CA LEU A 535 11.71 -16.83 -25.16
C LEU A 535 10.95 -17.83 -26.03
N ASN A 536 10.06 -18.64 -25.43
CA ASN A 536 9.09 -19.46 -26.15
C ASN A 536 7.68 -18.86 -26.00
N ILE A 537 7.05 -18.52 -27.12
CA ILE A 537 5.73 -17.89 -27.18
C ILE A 537 4.68 -18.92 -27.61
N LEU A 538 3.57 -19.01 -26.85
CA LEU A 538 2.40 -19.81 -27.19
C LEU A 538 1.24 -18.89 -27.58
N VAL A 539 0.58 -19.17 -28.71
CA VAL A 539 -0.52 -18.35 -29.24
C VAL A 539 -1.76 -19.21 -29.50
N PRO A 540 -2.70 -19.28 -28.54
CA PRO A 540 -4.03 -19.83 -28.77
C PRO A 540 -4.79 -19.05 -29.86
N VAL A 541 -5.44 -19.77 -30.76
CA VAL A 541 -6.28 -19.22 -31.84
C VAL A 541 -7.59 -20.01 -31.96
N LYS A 542 -8.73 -19.33 -32.02
CA LYS A 542 -10.07 -19.91 -32.21
C LYS A 542 -10.55 -19.74 -33.66
N ARG A 543 -11.23 -20.76 -34.18
CA ARG A 543 -11.98 -20.70 -35.45
C ARG A 543 -13.41 -20.27 -35.15
N THR A 544 -13.77 -19.06 -35.56
CA THR A 544 -15.07 -18.43 -35.30
C THR A 544 -15.84 -18.18 -36.60
N VAL A 545 -17.14 -17.88 -36.51
CA VAL A 545 -17.89 -17.33 -37.66
C VAL A 545 -17.24 -16.01 -38.07
N ASP A 546 -17.10 -15.78 -39.37
CA ASP A 546 -16.48 -14.57 -39.91
C ASP A 546 -17.30 -13.32 -39.50
N TYR A 547 -16.63 -12.28 -38.97
CA TYR A 547 -17.29 -11.11 -38.37
C TYR A 547 -18.19 -10.32 -39.34
N ALA A 548 -18.02 -10.48 -40.66
CA ALA A 548 -18.89 -9.85 -41.67
C ALA A 548 -20.19 -10.66 -41.93
N VAL A 549 -20.32 -11.87 -41.36
CA VAL A 549 -21.50 -12.72 -41.51
C VAL A 549 -22.56 -12.35 -40.46
N LYS A 550 -23.75 -11.97 -40.92
CA LYS A 550 -24.92 -11.88 -40.05
C LYS A 550 -25.42 -13.28 -39.67
N ILE A 551 -25.09 -13.71 -38.45
CA ILE A 551 -25.60 -14.94 -37.83
C ILE A 551 -27.14 -15.01 -37.79
N ARG A 552 -27.66 -16.23 -37.68
CA ARG A 552 -29.09 -16.54 -37.53
C ARG A 552 -29.26 -17.58 -36.43
N VAL A 553 -30.33 -17.49 -35.66
CA VAL A 553 -30.69 -18.50 -34.65
C VAL A 553 -31.34 -19.70 -35.34
N ASN A 554 -31.01 -20.91 -34.90
CA ASN A 554 -31.57 -22.14 -35.45
C ASN A 554 -33.07 -22.27 -35.14
N PRO A 555 -33.87 -22.94 -36.00
CA PRO A 555 -35.31 -23.10 -35.76
C PRO A 555 -35.67 -23.84 -34.46
N ASP A 556 -34.75 -24.67 -33.95
CA ASP A 556 -34.89 -25.40 -32.68
C ASP A 556 -34.59 -24.55 -31.43
N GLN A 557 -34.10 -23.32 -31.62
CA GLN A 557 -33.70 -22.39 -30.56
C GLN A 557 -32.58 -22.92 -29.64
N LYS A 558 -31.74 -23.86 -30.11
CA LYS A 558 -30.60 -24.40 -29.34
C LYS A 558 -29.23 -23.86 -29.73
N GLY A 559 -29.14 -23.06 -30.78
CA GLY A 559 -27.88 -22.51 -31.27
C GLY A 559 -28.04 -21.54 -32.43
N VAL A 560 -26.95 -21.30 -33.15
CA VAL A 560 -26.90 -20.48 -34.38
C VAL A 560 -26.48 -21.33 -35.58
N ASP A 561 -26.74 -20.83 -36.79
CA ASP A 561 -26.35 -21.51 -38.02
C ASP A 561 -24.84 -21.37 -38.27
N LEU A 562 -24.13 -22.51 -38.23
CA LEU A 562 -22.69 -22.62 -38.45
C LEU A 562 -22.33 -23.03 -39.89
N ASN A 563 -23.29 -23.12 -40.82
CA ASN A 563 -23.03 -23.45 -42.23
C ASN A 563 -22.60 -22.23 -43.06
N VAL A 564 -21.76 -21.37 -42.45
CA VAL A 564 -21.36 -20.06 -42.95
C VAL A 564 -19.84 -19.92 -43.05
N LYS A 565 -19.36 -18.84 -43.68
CA LYS A 565 -17.93 -18.49 -43.70
C LYS A 565 -17.40 -18.36 -42.27
N HIS A 566 -16.23 -18.93 -42.04
CA HIS A 566 -15.48 -18.82 -40.78
C HIS A 566 -14.10 -18.21 -41.05
N SER A 567 -13.51 -17.62 -40.01
CA SER A 567 -12.17 -17.02 -40.03
C SER A 567 -11.38 -17.45 -38.79
N MET A 568 -10.21 -16.84 -38.58
CA MET A 568 -9.68 -16.72 -37.23
C MET A 568 -10.52 -15.68 -36.46
N ASN A 569 -10.60 -15.80 -35.14
CA ASN A 569 -11.10 -14.74 -34.28
C ASN A 569 -10.24 -13.46 -34.45
N PRO A 570 -10.82 -12.27 -34.70
CA PRO A 570 -10.04 -11.06 -34.98
C PRO A 570 -9.02 -10.70 -33.88
N PHE A 571 -9.36 -10.90 -32.60
CA PHE A 571 -8.43 -10.66 -31.51
C PHE A 571 -7.25 -11.66 -31.49
N ASP A 572 -7.42 -12.86 -32.04
CA ASP A 572 -6.34 -13.86 -32.14
C ASP A 572 -5.41 -13.55 -33.32
N GLU A 573 -5.89 -12.92 -34.40
CA GLU A 573 -5.02 -12.41 -35.47
C GLU A 573 -4.06 -11.32 -34.94
N ILE A 574 -4.56 -10.45 -34.06
CA ILE A 574 -3.76 -9.45 -33.32
C ILE A 574 -2.69 -10.13 -32.42
N ALA A 575 -3.04 -11.25 -31.80
CA ALA A 575 -2.13 -12.02 -30.93
C ALA A 575 -1.03 -12.75 -31.73
N VAL A 576 -1.37 -13.34 -32.88
CA VAL A 576 -0.39 -13.92 -33.82
C VAL A 576 0.54 -12.83 -34.37
N GLU A 577 -0.01 -11.67 -34.74
CA GLU A 577 0.78 -10.53 -35.21
C GLU A 577 1.76 -10.04 -34.16
N GLU A 578 1.36 -9.85 -32.89
CA GLU A 578 2.31 -9.35 -31.89
C GLU A 578 3.39 -10.38 -31.54
N ALA A 579 3.08 -11.68 -31.54
CA ALA A 579 4.10 -12.71 -31.39
C ALA A 579 5.15 -12.64 -32.51
N VAL A 580 4.72 -12.41 -33.76
CA VAL A 580 5.63 -12.24 -34.91
C VAL A 580 6.41 -10.93 -34.81
N ARG A 581 5.76 -9.81 -34.45
CA ARG A 581 6.42 -8.51 -34.22
C ARG A 581 7.46 -8.58 -33.10
N LEU A 582 7.18 -9.32 -32.01
CA LEU A 582 8.15 -9.54 -30.93
C LEU A 582 9.39 -10.28 -31.44
N ARG A 583 9.24 -11.33 -32.27
CA ARG A 583 10.39 -12.01 -32.90
C ARG A 583 11.13 -11.12 -33.89
N GLU A 584 10.45 -10.21 -34.60
CA GLU A 584 11.12 -9.25 -35.49
C GLU A 584 11.91 -8.17 -34.71
N LYS A 585 11.37 -7.72 -33.58
CA LYS A 585 12.03 -6.77 -32.65
C LYS A 585 13.22 -7.40 -31.92
N LEU A 586 13.03 -8.60 -31.36
CA LEU A 586 13.96 -9.28 -30.43
C LEU A 586 14.87 -10.32 -31.10
N LYS A 587 14.59 -10.66 -32.37
CA LYS A 587 15.40 -11.58 -33.21
C LYS A 587 15.68 -12.90 -32.51
N ASP A 588 16.95 -13.24 -32.33
CA ASP A 588 17.44 -14.51 -31.80
C ASP A 588 17.04 -14.76 -30.33
N GLU A 589 16.54 -13.74 -29.62
CA GLU A 589 16.02 -13.88 -28.26
C GLU A 589 14.64 -14.55 -28.18
N VAL A 590 13.96 -14.77 -29.32
CA VAL A 590 12.73 -15.57 -29.42
C VAL A 590 13.03 -16.90 -30.12
N LYS A 591 13.00 -18.01 -29.37
CA LYS A 591 13.31 -19.35 -29.88
C LYS A 591 12.19 -19.96 -30.70
N SER A 592 10.93 -19.75 -30.30
CA SER A 592 9.79 -20.36 -31.00
C SER A 592 8.50 -19.56 -30.80
N ILE A 593 7.67 -19.56 -31.86
CA ILE A 593 6.25 -19.18 -31.79
C ILE A 593 5.43 -20.44 -32.12
N LYS A 594 4.69 -20.96 -31.14
CA LYS A 594 3.81 -22.13 -31.31
C LYS A 594 2.34 -21.73 -31.22
N VAL A 595 1.54 -22.11 -32.20
CA VAL A 595 0.10 -21.79 -32.25
C VAL A 595 -0.75 -22.98 -31.82
N VAL A 596 -1.84 -22.74 -31.09
CA VAL A 596 -2.72 -23.81 -30.57
C VAL A 596 -4.17 -23.55 -30.95
N THR A 597 -4.90 -24.56 -31.41
CA THR A 597 -6.36 -24.49 -31.58
C THR A 597 -7.03 -25.70 -30.96
N ILE A 598 -8.26 -25.50 -30.49
CA ILE A 598 -9.12 -26.54 -29.90
C ILE A 598 -10.43 -26.53 -30.68
N GLY A 599 -10.89 -27.70 -31.14
CA GLY A 599 -12.15 -27.81 -31.87
C GLY A 599 -12.10 -28.76 -33.08
N PRO A 600 -13.06 -28.62 -34.02
CA PRO A 600 -13.29 -29.58 -35.10
C PRO A 600 -12.09 -29.77 -36.04
N PRO A 601 -12.07 -30.84 -36.87
CA PRO A 601 -11.08 -31.06 -37.92
C PRO A 601 -10.78 -29.82 -38.79
N LYS A 602 -11.80 -28.98 -39.04
CA LYS A 602 -11.69 -27.73 -39.81
C LYS A 602 -10.91 -26.62 -39.10
N ALA A 603 -10.72 -26.68 -37.77
CA ALA A 603 -9.91 -25.71 -37.03
C ALA A 603 -8.42 -25.73 -37.42
N ALA A 604 -7.95 -26.83 -38.01
CA ALA A 604 -6.60 -26.92 -38.58
C ALA A 604 -6.34 -25.88 -39.70
N GLU A 605 -7.37 -25.36 -40.37
CA GLU A 605 -7.25 -24.28 -41.36
C GLU A 605 -6.79 -22.98 -40.70
N THR A 606 -7.34 -22.63 -39.53
CA THR A 606 -6.96 -21.44 -38.75
C THR A 606 -5.49 -21.49 -38.30
N LEU A 607 -5.00 -22.68 -37.93
CA LEU A 607 -3.57 -22.88 -37.68
C LEU A 607 -2.72 -22.63 -38.94
N ARG A 608 -3.16 -23.06 -40.12
CA ARG A 608 -2.43 -22.81 -41.38
C ARG A 608 -2.34 -21.30 -41.70
N THR A 609 -3.35 -20.51 -41.36
CA THR A 609 -3.30 -19.04 -41.45
C THR A 609 -2.22 -18.47 -40.51
N ALA A 610 -2.23 -18.84 -39.22
CA ALA A 610 -1.26 -18.33 -38.26
C ALA A 610 0.19 -18.76 -38.57
N LEU A 611 0.38 -19.99 -39.07
CA LEU A 611 1.65 -20.51 -39.59
C LEU A 611 2.13 -19.77 -40.85
N ALA A 612 1.23 -19.14 -41.61
CA ALA A 612 1.54 -18.33 -42.79
C ALA A 612 1.81 -16.85 -42.43
N MET A 613 1.17 -16.32 -41.39
CA MET A 613 1.52 -15.01 -40.81
C MET A 613 2.94 -15.03 -40.23
N GLY A 614 3.28 -16.07 -39.46
CA GLY A 614 4.67 -16.30 -39.08
C GLY A 614 4.98 -17.44 -38.12
N ALA A 615 4.01 -18.01 -37.40
CA ALA A 615 4.25 -19.02 -36.36
C ALA A 615 4.96 -20.28 -36.89
N ASP A 616 5.73 -20.98 -36.05
CA ASP A 616 6.70 -22.00 -36.49
C ASP A 616 6.14 -23.41 -36.49
N SER A 617 5.31 -23.73 -35.49
CA SER A 617 4.64 -25.04 -35.33
C SER A 617 3.24 -24.86 -34.75
N GLY A 618 2.36 -25.81 -35.01
CA GLY A 618 0.99 -25.82 -34.48
C GLY A 618 0.68 -27.03 -33.61
N ILE A 619 -0.25 -26.87 -32.67
CA ILE A 619 -0.95 -27.95 -31.97
C ILE A 619 -2.45 -27.82 -32.28
N HIS A 620 -3.06 -28.92 -32.71
CA HIS A 620 -4.50 -29.05 -32.85
C HIS A 620 -5.01 -30.06 -31.84
N ILE A 621 -5.79 -29.58 -30.86
CA ILE A 621 -6.56 -30.43 -29.96
C ILE A 621 -7.89 -30.73 -30.66
N GLU A 622 -7.98 -31.90 -31.28
CA GLU A 622 -9.10 -32.28 -32.13
C GLU A 622 -10.28 -32.76 -31.29
N VAL A 623 -11.42 -32.09 -31.49
CA VAL A 623 -12.72 -32.38 -30.87
C VAL A 623 -13.68 -32.77 -32.00
N PRO A 624 -14.55 -33.78 -31.86
CA PRO A 624 -15.46 -34.18 -32.94
C PRO A 624 -16.41 -33.06 -33.38
N ASP A 625 -16.75 -32.99 -34.68
CA ASP A 625 -17.77 -32.05 -35.22
C ASP A 625 -19.16 -32.19 -34.55
N SER A 626 -19.43 -33.32 -33.87
CA SER A 626 -20.67 -33.62 -33.15
C SER A 626 -20.65 -33.28 -31.66
N ALA A 627 -19.51 -32.85 -31.12
CA ALA A 627 -19.38 -32.47 -29.70
C ALA A 627 -19.68 -30.96 -29.52
N PRO A 628 -20.16 -30.53 -28.34
CA PRO A 628 -20.36 -29.13 -28.03
C PRO A 628 -19.04 -28.34 -28.10
N ALA A 629 -19.12 -27.05 -28.40
CA ALA A 629 -17.97 -26.15 -28.35
C ALA A 629 -17.39 -26.10 -26.92
N PRO A 630 -16.08 -26.33 -26.71
CA PRO A 630 -15.51 -26.31 -25.37
C PRO A 630 -15.61 -24.94 -24.69
N GLU A 631 -16.11 -24.92 -23.46
CA GLU A 631 -16.21 -23.72 -22.62
C GLU A 631 -14.83 -23.11 -22.28
N PRO A 632 -14.75 -21.80 -21.94
CA PRO A 632 -13.51 -21.13 -21.52
C PRO A 632 -12.69 -21.89 -20.46
N LEU A 633 -13.36 -22.54 -19.49
CA LEU A 633 -12.71 -23.35 -18.45
C LEU A 633 -12.09 -24.64 -19.01
N GLY A 634 -12.77 -25.31 -19.94
CA GLY A 634 -12.24 -26.48 -20.65
C GLY A 634 -11.03 -26.11 -21.51
N VAL A 635 -11.16 -25.01 -22.28
CA VAL A 635 -10.06 -24.46 -23.09
C VAL A 635 -8.86 -24.11 -22.21
N ALA A 636 -9.06 -23.43 -21.08
CA ALA A 636 -7.97 -23.06 -20.17
C ALA A 636 -7.29 -24.29 -19.52
N LYS A 637 -8.06 -25.34 -19.13
CA LYS A 637 -7.49 -26.62 -18.66
C LYS A 637 -6.63 -27.29 -19.74
N ALA A 638 -7.10 -27.31 -20.99
CA ALA A 638 -6.40 -27.92 -22.12
C ALA A 638 -5.13 -27.15 -22.51
N LEU A 639 -5.17 -25.81 -22.49
CA LEU A 639 -4.00 -24.97 -22.70
C LEU A 639 -2.95 -25.16 -21.60
N ARG A 640 -3.36 -25.30 -20.32
CA ARG A 640 -2.46 -25.70 -19.23
C ARG A 640 -1.80 -27.05 -19.52
N ALA A 641 -2.57 -28.06 -19.92
CA ALA A 641 -2.05 -29.40 -20.21
C ALA A 641 -1.06 -29.41 -21.39
N VAL A 642 -1.24 -28.54 -22.39
CA VAL A 642 -0.24 -28.28 -23.43
C VAL A 642 1.03 -27.64 -22.84
N ILE A 643 0.90 -26.52 -22.11
CA ILE A 643 2.06 -25.82 -21.51
C ILE A 643 2.89 -26.76 -20.62
N GLN A 644 2.24 -27.62 -19.84
CA GLN A 644 2.91 -28.60 -18.96
C GLN A 644 3.62 -29.74 -19.72
N ARG A 645 3.32 -29.94 -21.01
CA ARG A 645 3.97 -30.96 -21.87
C ARG A 645 5.06 -30.38 -22.77
N GLU A 646 5.19 -29.06 -22.86
CA GLU A 646 6.25 -28.41 -23.63
C GLU A 646 7.61 -28.54 -22.94
N LYS A 647 8.44 -29.46 -23.45
CA LYS A 647 9.78 -29.77 -22.91
C LYS A 647 10.73 -28.57 -22.88
N ASP A 648 10.55 -27.61 -23.78
CA ASP A 648 11.30 -26.36 -23.84
C ASP A 648 10.76 -25.27 -22.89
N GLY A 649 9.59 -25.50 -22.30
CA GLY A 649 8.81 -24.51 -21.55
C GLY A 649 8.06 -23.53 -22.45
N VAL A 650 7.13 -22.80 -21.84
CA VAL A 650 6.49 -21.60 -22.40
C VAL A 650 6.79 -20.44 -21.46
N ASP A 651 7.20 -19.30 -22.02
CA ASP A 651 7.58 -18.10 -21.27
C ASP A 651 6.55 -16.97 -21.44
N LEU A 652 5.77 -16.99 -22.52
CA LEU A 652 4.74 -15.99 -22.82
C LEU A 652 3.57 -16.64 -23.55
N VAL A 653 2.35 -16.42 -23.07
CA VAL A 653 1.12 -16.72 -23.81
C VAL A 653 0.54 -15.40 -24.31
N ILE A 654 0.15 -15.33 -25.59
CA ILE A 654 -0.59 -14.19 -26.16
C ILE A 654 -1.85 -14.75 -26.82
N MET A 655 -3.03 -14.25 -26.47
CA MET A 655 -4.31 -14.64 -27.09
C MET A 655 -5.26 -13.45 -27.22
N GLY A 656 -6.40 -13.61 -27.89
CA GLY A 656 -7.42 -12.58 -27.96
C GLY A 656 -8.06 -12.21 -26.62
N LYS A 657 -8.50 -10.96 -26.48
CA LYS A 657 -9.33 -10.46 -25.36
C LYS A 657 -10.61 -11.28 -25.14
N GLN A 658 -11.31 -11.62 -26.23
CA GLN A 658 -12.54 -12.43 -26.25
C GLN A 658 -12.63 -13.15 -27.60
N ALA A 659 -13.56 -14.10 -27.72
CA ALA A 659 -13.92 -14.70 -28.99
C ALA A 659 -15.31 -14.22 -29.43
N ILE A 660 -15.44 -13.74 -30.67
CA ILE A 660 -16.65 -13.07 -31.19
C ILE A 660 -17.91 -13.95 -31.36
N ASP A 661 -17.86 -15.20 -30.92
CA ASP A 661 -18.93 -16.19 -30.97
C ASP A 661 -19.47 -16.57 -29.57
N ASP A 662 -18.65 -16.42 -28.52
CA ASP A 662 -19.09 -16.55 -27.11
C ASP A 662 -19.10 -15.22 -26.34
N ASP A 663 -18.36 -14.22 -26.81
CA ASP A 663 -18.07 -12.93 -26.17
C ASP A 663 -17.71 -13.02 -24.67
N ALA A 664 -17.26 -14.19 -24.20
CA ALA A 664 -17.13 -14.50 -22.79
C ALA A 664 -15.95 -13.79 -22.14
N GLY A 665 -14.87 -13.55 -22.90
CA GLY A 665 -13.71 -12.77 -22.48
C GLY A 665 -12.97 -13.35 -21.25
N GLN A 666 -12.99 -14.67 -21.04
CA GLN A 666 -12.57 -15.33 -19.79
C GLN A 666 -11.31 -16.21 -19.91
N THR A 667 -11.05 -16.80 -21.08
CA THR A 667 -10.08 -17.89 -21.25
C THR A 667 -8.66 -17.55 -20.80
N GLY A 668 -8.20 -16.32 -21.05
CA GLY A 668 -6.85 -15.87 -20.67
C GLY A 668 -6.69 -15.72 -19.17
N GLN A 669 -7.68 -15.14 -18.49
CA GLN A 669 -7.70 -14.96 -17.04
C GLN A 669 -7.84 -16.30 -16.31
N MET A 670 -8.69 -17.20 -16.84
CA MET A 670 -8.80 -18.58 -16.36
C MET A 670 -7.49 -19.35 -16.53
N LEU A 671 -6.80 -19.21 -17.67
CA LEU A 671 -5.50 -19.84 -17.88
C LEU A 671 -4.44 -19.30 -16.90
N ALA A 672 -4.37 -17.97 -16.73
CA ALA A 672 -3.44 -17.35 -15.79
C ALA A 672 -3.66 -17.85 -14.35
N GLY A 673 -4.91 -17.90 -13.89
CA GLY A 673 -5.25 -18.45 -12.58
C GLY A 673 -4.98 -19.96 -12.43
N LEU A 674 -5.21 -20.75 -13.48
CA LEU A 674 -4.90 -22.20 -13.49
C LEU A 674 -3.39 -22.53 -13.58
N MET A 675 -2.56 -21.53 -13.91
CA MET A 675 -1.10 -21.63 -14.04
C MET A 675 -0.32 -20.95 -12.90
N ASP A 676 -0.99 -20.15 -12.05
CA ASP A 676 -0.38 -19.17 -11.13
C ASP A 676 0.58 -18.20 -11.85
N TRP A 677 0.15 -17.68 -13.00
CA TRP A 677 0.93 -16.76 -13.84
C TRP A 677 0.41 -15.34 -13.75
N ALA A 678 1.31 -14.38 -13.97
CA ALA A 678 0.93 -12.99 -14.18
C ALA A 678 0.02 -12.86 -15.40
N GLN A 679 -0.89 -11.89 -15.38
CA GLN A 679 -1.75 -11.56 -16.52
C GLN A 679 -1.73 -10.07 -16.85
N ALA A 680 -1.86 -9.75 -18.14
CA ALA A 680 -2.11 -8.40 -18.63
C ALA A 680 -3.17 -8.45 -19.73
N THR A 681 -4.43 -8.20 -19.36
CA THR A 681 -5.56 -8.27 -20.29
C THR A 681 -5.77 -6.95 -21.02
N PHE A 682 -6.43 -7.00 -22.17
CA PHE A 682 -6.81 -5.81 -22.96
C PHE A 682 -5.60 -4.96 -23.38
N ALA A 683 -4.47 -5.61 -23.65
CA ALA A 683 -3.23 -4.93 -24.00
C ALA A 683 -3.35 -4.18 -25.33
N SER A 684 -3.02 -2.88 -25.33
CA SER A 684 -2.85 -2.04 -26.53
C SER A 684 -1.40 -1.64 -26.80
N LYS A 685 -0.45 -2.03 -25.94
CA LYS A 685 1.00 -1.95 -26.19
C LYS A 685 1.73 -3.05 -25.42
N LEU A 686 2.70 -3.72 -26.04
CA LEU A 686 3.51 -4.77 -25.43
C LEU A 686 5.00 -4.57 -25.72
N VAL A 687 5.83 -4.56 -24.67
CA VAL A 687 7.29 -4.50 -24.73
C VAL A 687 7.85 -5.57 -23.80
N VAL A 688 8.60 -6.54 -24.32
CA VAL A 688 9.16 -7.66 -23.55
C VAL A 688 10.68 -7.53 -23.45
N ASP A 689 11.23 -7.74 -22.26
CA ASP A 689 12.65 -7.90 -21.99
C ASP A 689 12.93 -9.34 -21.53
N PRO A 690 13.41 -10.22 -22.42
CA PRO A 690 13.75 -11.61 -22.08
C PRO A 690 14.89 -11.74 -21.05
N LYS A 691 15.78 -10.74 -20.94
CA LYS A 691 16.94 -10.77 -20.06
C LYS A 691 16.56 -10.39 -18.63
N ALA A 692 15.74 -9.37 -18.47
CA ALA A 692 15.11 -9.02 -17.18
C ALA A 692 14.03 -10.04 -16.76
N LYS A 693 13.49 -10.79 -17.72
CA LYS A 693 12.29 -11.66 -17.57
C LYS A 693 11.05 -10.86 -17.19
N GLU A 694 10.87 -9.71 -17.83
CA GLU A 694 9.80 -8.77 -17.56
C GLU A 694 9.13 -8.30 -18.86
N ALA A 695 7.89 -7.84 -18.76
CA ALA A 695 7.18 -7.20 -19.85
C ALA A 695 6.46 -5.95 -19.34
N GLN A 696 6.57 -4.85 -20.08
CA GLN A 696 5.76 -3.66 -19.90
C GLN A 696 4.56 -3.74 -20.84
N VAL A 697 3.36 -3.57 -20.30
CA VAL A 697 2.10 -3.72 -21.03
C VAL A 697 1.21 -2.53 -20.74
N THR A 698 0.85 -1.76 -21.76
CA THR A 698 -0.22 -0.76 -21.64
C THR A 698 -1.55 -1.44 -21.96
N ARG A 699 -2.53 -1.25 -21.08
CA ARG A 699 -3.87 -1.86 -21.14
C ARG A 699 -4.94 -0.80 -21.36
N GLU A 700 -5.98 -1.17 -22.10
CA GLU A 700 -7.22 -0.42 -22.18
C GLU A 700 -8.10 -0.70 -20.96
N ILE A 701 -8.54 0.36 -20.27
CA ILE A 701 -9.49 0.34 -19.16
C ILE A 701 -10.56 1.40 -19.36
N ASP A 702 -11.69 1.32 -18.66
CA ASP A 702 -12.85 2.22 -18.90
C ASP A 702 -12.52 3.72 -18.74
N GLY A 703 -11.55 4.04 -17.89
CA GLY A 703 -11.05 5.41 -17.68
C GLY A 703 -9.91 5.86 -18.59
N GLY A 704 -9.42 5.02 -19.52
CA GLY A 704 -8.28 5.32 -20.40
C GLY A 704 -7.23 4.20 -20.43
N LEU A 705 -5.98 4.54 -20.12
CA LEU A 705 -4.84 3.63 -20.20
C LEU A 705 -4.21 3.34 -18.83
N GLU A 706 -3.78 2.11 -18.63
CA GLU A 706 -3.01 1.65 -17.47
C GLU A 706 -1.69 1.01 -17.94
N GLU A 707 -0.55 1.32 -17.32
CA GLU A 707 0.73 0.65 -17.62
C GLU A 707 1.11 -0.34 -16.50
N LEU A 708 1.15 -1.63 -16.84
CA LEU A 708 1.62 -2.70 -15.97
C LEU A 708 3.06 -3.10 -16.29
N LYS A 709 3.81 -3.47 -15.25
CA LYS A 709 5.10 -4.18 -15.37
C LYS A 709 4.95 -5.60 -14.82
N CYS A 710 4.81 -6.56 -15.73
CA CYS A 710 4.64 -7.97 -15.44
C CYS A 710 5.98 -8.73 -15.46
N ARG A 711 6.02 -9.89 -14.81
CA ARG A 711 7.12 -10.86 -14.93
C ARG A 711 6.75 -11.99 -15.88
N LEU A 712 7.76 -12.60 -16.50
CA LEU A 712 7.61 -13.86 -17.21
C LEU A 712 7.77 -15.04 -16.22
N PRO A 713 6.94 -16.11 -16.32
CA PRO A 713 5.97 -16.34 -17.38
C PRO A 713 4.65 -15.56 -17.20
N LEU A 714 4.04 -15.20 -18.34
CA LEU A 714 2.95 -14.22 -18.45
C LEU A 714 1.87 -14.67 -19.44
N VAL A 715 0.61 -14.35 -19.15
CA VAL A 715 -0.51 -14.41 -20.10
C VAL A 715 -0.95 -12.99 -20.50
N VAL A 716 -0.88 -12.67 -21.79
CA VAL A 716 -1.39 -11.42 -22.36
C VAL A 716 -2.68 -11.69 -23.12
N THR A 717 -3.71 -10.85 -22.92
CA THR A 717 -4.87 -10.82 -23.83
C THR A 717 -4.91 -9.51 -24.61
N THR A 718 -5.11 -9.56 -25.92
CA THR A 718 -4.93 -8.44 -26.84
C THR A 718 -6.22 -7.63 -27.04
N ASP A 719 -6.14 -6.30 -26.96
CA ASP A 719 -7.20 -5.43 -27.49
C ASP A 719 -6.96 -5.14 -28.99
N LEU A 720 -8.01 -4.74 -29.73
CA LEU A 720 -7.94 -4.44 -31.16
C LEU A 720 -6.93 -3.33 -31.50
N ARG A 721 -6.58 -2.49 -30.53
CA ARG A 721 -5.67 -1.35 -30.72
C ARG A 721 -4.18 -1.71 -30.66
N LEU A 722 -3.82 -2.94 -30.33
CA LEU A 722 -2.41 -3.35 -30.13
C LEU A 722 -1.57 -3.28 -31.41
N ASN A 723 -2.14 -3.71 -32.53
CA ASN A 723 -1.48 -3.71 -33.84
C ASN A 723 -2.51 -3.86 -34.97
N GLU A 724 -2.02 -3.90 -36.21
CA GLU A 724 -2.78 -4.27 -37.40
C GLU A 724 -2.20 -5.60 -37.93
N PRO A 725 -2.99 -6.69 -38.06
CA PRO A 725 -2.49 -7.99 -38.50
C PRO A 725 -2.01 -7.99 -39.96
N ARG A 726 -0.86 -8.60 -40.24
CA ARG A 726 -0.35 -8.69 -41.62
C ARG A 726 -1.11 -9.72 -42.46
N TYR A 727 -1.39 -9.37 -43.71
CA TYR A 727 -1.81 -10.35 -44.71
C TYR A 727 -0.66 -11.33 -45.01
N ALA A 728 -0.93 -12.63 -44.86
CA ALA A 728 0.04 -13.67 -45.18
C ALA A 728 0.32 -13.73 -46.69
N SER A 729 1.58 -13.58 -47.10
CA SER A 729 1.96 -13.61 -48.51
C SER A 729 1.83 -15.01 -49.12
N LEU A 730 1.53 -15.09 -50.42
CA LEU A 730 1.34 -16.37 -51.14
C LEU A 730 2.52 -17.36 -50.96
N PRO A 731 3.81 -16.94 -50.98
CA PRO A 731 4.93 -17.82 -50.66
C PRO A 731 4.89 -18.37 -49.22
N ASN A 732 4.45 -17.57 -48.25
CA ASN A 732 4.33 -18.01 -46.86
C ASN A 732 3.14 -18.94 -46.64
N ILE A 733 2.01 -18.73 -47.32
CA ILE A 733 0.87 -19.68 -47.35
C ILE A 733 1.32 -21.05 -47.89
N MET A 734 2.14 -21.06 -48.94
CA MET A 734 2.68 -22.32 -49.50
C MET A 734 3.73 -22.98 -48.58
N LYS A 735 4.53 -22.21 -47.83
CA LYS A 735 5.42 -22.73 -46.77
C LYS A 735 4.62 -23.29 -45.58
N ALA A 736 3.53 -22.63 -45.17
CA ALA A 736 2.71 -23.00 -44.01
C ALA A 736 2.05 -24.38 -44.15
N LYS A 737 1.79 -24.84 -45.38
CA LYS A 737 1.35 -26.22 -45.68
C LYS A 737 2.37 -27.29 -45.27
N LYS A 738 3.68 -26.94 -45.23
CA LYS A 738 4.78 -27.85 -44.85
C LYS A 738 5.21 -27.72 -43.38
N LYS A 739 4.80 -26.67 -42.66
CA LYS A 739 5.11 -26.50 -41.23
C LYS A 739 4.40 -27.59 -40.39
N PRO A 740 5.01 -28.09 -39.31
CA PRO A 740 4.41 -29.17 -38.51
C PRO A 740 3.16 -28.69 -37.77
N ILE A 741 2.12 -29.53 -37.78
CA ILE A 741 1.01 -29.46 -36.83
C ILE A 741 0.97 -30.81 -36.12
N GLN A 742 1.14 -30.79 -34.79
CA GLN A 742 0.89 -31.93 -33.93
C GLN A 742 -0.63 -32.03 -33.69
N LYS A 743 -1.21 -33.19 -33.94
CA LYS A 743 -2.56 -33.51 -33.44
C LYS A 743 -2.47 -34.08 -32.03
N LEU A 744 -3.45 -33.74 -31.20
CA LEU A 744 -3.71 -34.27 -29.87
C LEU A 744 -5.22 -34.40 -29.68
N THR A 745 -5.64 -35.23 -28.75
CA THR A 745 -7.03 -35.35 -28.28
C THR A 745 -7.15 -34.91 -26.82
N PRO A 746 -8.36 -34.53 -26.34
CA PRO A 746 -8.59 -34.22 -24.93
C PRO A 746 -8.26 -35.41 -24.01
N ALA A 747 -8.53 -36.63 -24.47
CA ALA A 747 -8.22 -37.87 -23.76
C ALA A 747 -6.70 -38.08 -23.60
N GLU A 748 -5.91 -37.88 -24.66
CA GLU A 748 -4.44 -37.92 -24.55
C GLU A 748 -3.89 -36.85 -23.60
N LEU A 749 -4.57 -35.70 -23.47
CA LEU A 749 -4.19 -34.60 -22.57
C LEU A 749 -4.66 -34.78 -21.11
N GLU A 750 -5.47 -35.81 -20.82
CA GLU A 750 -6.12 -36.02 -19.51
C GLU A 750 -7.03 -34.84 -19.09
N VAL A 751 -7.67 -34.20 -20.07
CA VAL A 751 -8.56 -33.05 -19.86
C VAL A 751 -9.99 -33.35 -20.31
N ASP A 752 -10.92 -33.22 -19.38
CA ASP A 752 -12.35 -33.19 -19.67
C ASP A 752 -12.77 -31.83 -20.26
N LEU A 753 -13.54 -31.89 -21.35
CA LEU A 753 -14.12 -30.75 -22.07
C LEU A 753 -15.66 -30.81 -22.11
N ALA A 754 -16.29 -31.68 -21.31
CA ALA A 754 -17.73 -31.65 -21.11
C ALA A 754 -18.19 -30.27 -20.61
N PRO A 755 -19.26 -29.69 -21.17
CA PRO A 755 -19.87 -28.47 -20.63
C PRO A 755 -20.33 -28.65 -19.18
N ILE A 756 -20.12 -27.64 -18.35
CA ILE A 756 -20.73 -27.53 -17.02
C ILE A 756 -21.93 -26.55 -17.02
N LEU A 757 -22.20 -25.88 -18.15
CA LEU A 757 -23.36 -25.04 -18.40
C LEU A 757 -24.27 -25.65 -19.48
N GLU A 758 -25.58 -25.61 -19.27
CA GLU A 758 -26.57 -26.03 -20.27
C GLU A 758 -27.18 -24.82 -20.99
N THR A 759 -27.03 -24.77 -22.31
CA THR A 759 -27.71 -23.76 -23.16
C THR A 759 -29.18 -24.12 -23.33
N VAL A 760 -30.01 -23.70 -22.37
CA VAL A 760 -31.47 -23.96 -22.36
C VAL A 760 -32.17 -23.40 -23.60
N LYS A 761 -31.77 -22.19 -24.06
CA LYS A 761 -32.38 -21.50 -25.20
C LYS A 761 -31.51 -20.38 -25.77
N VAL A 762 -31.55 -20.23 -27.09
CA VAL A 762 -31.04 -19.09 -27.89
C VAL A 762 -32.21 -18.42 -28.62
N SER A 763 -32.23 -17.10 -28.72
CA SER A 763 -33.28 -16.35 -29.43
C SER A 763 -32.75 -15.05 -30.03
N GLU A 764 -33.36 -14.56 -31.12
CA GLU A 764 -33.05 -13.22 -31.65
C GLU A 764 -33.28 -12.14 -30.57
N PRO A 765 -32.44 -11.10 -30.49
CA PRO A 765 -32.70 -9.96 -29.62
C PRO A 765 -33.99 -9.23 -30.04
N PRO A 766 -34.67 -8.52 -29.12
CA PRO A 766 -35.88 -7.77 -29.44
C PRO A 766 -35.66 -6.83 -30.63
N LYS A 767 -36.52 -6.94 -31.65
CA LYS A 767 -36.44 -6.09 -32.85
C LYS A 767 -36.64 -4.63 -32.44
N ARG A 768 -35.60 -3.80 -32.63
CA ARG A 768 -35.59 -2.38 -32.27
C ARG A 768 -36.81 -1.69 -32.89
N VAL A 769 -37.66 -1.11 -32.04
CA VAL A 769 -38.80 -0.30 -32.48
C VAL A 769 -38.29 0.86 -33.34
N GLY A 770 -38.98 1.13 -34.46
CA GLY A 770 -38.61 2.21 -35.37
C GLY A 770 -38.59 3.56 -34.68
N GLY A 771 -37.45 4.24 -34.71
CA GLY A 771 -37.32 5.60 -34.19
C GLY A 771 -37.93 6.64 -35.14
N GLY A 772 -38.43 7.74 -34.57
CA GLY A 772 -38.83 8.91 -35.35
C GLY A 772 -37.62 9.67 -35.89
N LYS A 773 -37.81 10.37 -37.02
CA LYS A 773 -36.94 11.49 -37.42
C LYS A 773 -37.50 12.78 -36.81
N VAL A 774 -36.61 13.68 -36.42
CA VAL A 774 -36.94 15.03 -35.94
C VAL A 774 -36.39 16.06 -36.93
N GLU A 775 -37.09 17.18 -37.07
CA GLU A 775 -36.80 18.20 -38.08
C GLU A 775 -35.73 19.20 -37.62
N ASN A 776 -35.53 19.34 -36.31
CA ASN A 776 -34.63 20.31 -35.70
C ASN A 776 -34.15 19.86 -34.30
N VAL A 777 -33.23 20.64 -33.72
CA VAL A 777 -32.61 20.37 -32.42
C VAL A 777 -33.60 20.52 -31.26
N ASP A 778 -34.58 21.43 -31.35
CA ASP A 778 -35.56 21.63 -30.28
C ASP A 778 -36.52 20.44 -30.15
N GLN A 779 -36.97 19.89 -31.28
CA GLN A 779 -37.72 18.62 -31.31
C GLN A 779 -36.89 17.45 -30.76
N LEU A 780 -35.58 17.41 -31.03
CA LEU A 780 -34.69 16.39 -30.43
C LEU A 780 -34.63 16.54 -28.91
N ILE A 781 -34.40 17.74 -28.39
CA ILE A 781 -34.34 18.03 -26.96
C ILE A 781 -35.69 17.74 -26.28
N ALA A 782 -36.81 18.06 -26.91
CA ALA A 782 -38.14 17.70 -26.43
C ALA A 782 -38.31 16.18 -26.31
N LYS A 783 -37.96 15.42 -27.36
CA LYS A 783 -38.06 13.94 -27.35
C LYS A 783 -37.10 13.27 -26.36
N LEU A 784 -35.92 13.84 -26.13
CA LEU A 784 -35.00 13.38 -25.08
C LEU A 784 -35.58 13.61 -23.67
N LYS A 785 -36.21 14.76 -23.42
CA LYS A 785 -36.91 15.06 -22.16
C LYS A 785 -38.13 14.17 -21.94
N GLU A 786 -38.94 13.92 -22.97
CA GLU A 786 -40.04 12.94 -22.92
C GLU A 786 -39.55 11.53 -22.58
N ALA A 787 -38.37 11.14 -23.07
CA ALA A 787 -37.72 9.88 -22.76
C ALA A 787 -37.01 9.84 -21.37
N GLY A 788 -37.18 10.88 -20.54
CA GLY A 788 -36.59 10.97 -19.20
C GLY A 788 -35.09 11.31 -19.16
N ILE A 789 -34.48 11.67 -20.30
CA ILE A 789 -33.05 11.98 -20.39
C ILE A 789 -32.82 13.44 -20.00
N THR A 790 -32.54 13.67 -18.71
CA THR A 790 -32.13 14.99 -18.19
C THR A 790 -30.65 15.25 -18.44
N PRO A 791 -30.24 16.49 -18.79
CA PRO A 791 -28.83 16.84 -18.85
C PRO A 791 -28.18 16.72 -17.47
N VAL A 792 -27.02 16.06 -17.40
CA VAL A 792 -26.18 16.03 -16.20
C VAL A 792 -25.75 17.46 -15.88
N LYS A 793 -25.93 17.91 -14.64
CA LYS A 793 -25.39 19.20 -14.20
C LYS A 793 -23.87 19.09 -14.10
N SER A 794 -23.18 19.94 -14.87
CA SER A 794 -21.75 20.24 -14.78
C SER A 794 -21.40 20.92 -13.47
#